data_AF-A0A3A9AW71-F1
#
_entry.id   AF-A0A3A9AW71-F1
#
_cell.length_a   1.000
_cell.length_b   1.000
_cell.length_c   1.000
_cell.angle_alpha   90.00
_cell.angle_beta   90.00
_cell.angle_gamma   90.00
#
_symmetry.space_group_name_H-M   'P 1'
#
loop_
_entity.id
_entity.type
_entity.pdbx_description
1 polymer ?
#
loop_
_entity_poly.entity_id
_entity_poly.type
_entity_poly.pdbx_seq_one_letter_code
_entity_poly.pdbx_strand_id
1 'polypeptide(L)'
;MHDYAFLWALVANRSLPTIKRVILPAMESLDITYIHAPATYDFRERSIMYGPVSDMVPSTPIFEMYPLGLTTLCEYLERHGLRARIYNLASMMLHKKNFDVEANLARLDSRMFGIDLHWMPHCHGSIEVAKILKRLHPHTPISFGGLSSSIFHEDLIKYDCIDYVFRGDSTEEPMRMLIERVARAERTHTPIGDLSDIPNLTWKDASGAIHINPLSWVPDDMNAISMDYAYPMKGVLRHHDMTSYLPMKGWLSYPVTAGLSCRGCARNCATCGGSAYAFRNHFGRRRVAWRDPSLLIRDIQNVQNHVWGPIFVLNDFLQAGEAYTHKFITGLKDKVRNPIGFEFFGPPPGGDDFYSLLDENLDSWSIEISAESHDDDVRAAFGKGHYTMAELEDTIVDALSHPNCERFDLYFMTGIPKQTAASVRETGAYVQHLYERVNYDPRLVVMTSPMAPFLDVGSIAFDNPEQFGYKLRARTFEEHRKRMILPSWKHIMNYESVYMSADEMVDATYDAALDINRIKGEHGILDAGMAAGVDARIRQAREQMNRLDDVLYNGTGRIDKRLAQLKEEFERLSESTVAEKSELNWAFDVKPTHVAHLAKLWITNEPANFAARLGGKWRSAASDFDYPDQTNGELSPAFNADGTPNTSARGTKADGISDGRAIADEQGVQVAAFGSVVAPGFSATNTNSAFDASIANLKAGRAGTAVKEGAAAIREEQLRTVEPDPLLEQMIAEEKDFEGKSEQTHSVRDASGLKGAGGRAGARDARKLDKLRDRKN
;
A
#
# COMPACT_ATOMS: atom_id res chain seq x y z
N MET A 1 12.48 -23.62 13.26
CA MET A 1 12.37 -22.30 12.59
C MET A 1 13.68 -21.51 12.60
N HIS A 2 14.40 -21.37 13.73
CA HIS A 2 15.69 -20.65 13.78
C HIS A 2 16.79 -21.19 12.84
N ASP A 3 16.84 -22.50 12.57
CA ASP A 3 17.84 -23.10 11.67
C ASP A 3 17.63 -22.79 10.18
N TYR A 4 16.43 -22.34 9.77
CA TYR A 4 16.08 -22.11 8.36
C TYR A 4 16.34 -20.67 7.91
N ALA A 5 16.06 -19.68 8.76
CA ALA A 5 16.56 -18.32 8.56
C ALA A 5 18.10 -18.31 8.50
N PHE A 6 18.73 -19.20 9.27
CA PHE A 6 20.17 -19.43 9.21
C PHE A 6 20.60 -20.04 7.87
N LEU A 7 19.85 -20.98 7.28
CA LEU A 7 20.12 -21.56 5.95
C LEU A 7 19.95 -20.53 4.82
N TRP A 8 18.89 -19.71 4.86
CA TRP A 8 18.67 -18.63 3.90
C TRP A 8 19.75 -17.54 4.03
N ALA A 9 20.11 -17.17 5.27
CA ALA A 9 21.25 -16.30 5.54
C ALA A 9 22.57 -16.95 5.10
N LEU A 10 22.76 -18.26 5.25
CA LEU A 10 23.98 -18.95 4.78
C LEU A 10 24.09 -18.92 3.25
N VAL A 11 22.97 -19.04 2.55
CA VAL A 11 22.91 -19.08 1.08
C VAL A 11 22.99 -17.66 0.49
N ALA A 12 22.32 -16.68 1.09
CA ALA A 12 22.34 -15.28 0.64
C ALA A 12 23.61 -14.53 1.04
N ASN A 13 24.26 -14.90 2.16
CA ASN A 13 25.36 -14.15 2.76
C ASN A 13 26.74 -14.82 2.55
N ARG A 14 26.80 -15.96 1.85
CA ARG A 14 28.08 -16.52 1.35
C ARG A 14 28.58 -15.67 0.17
N SER A 15 29.23 -14.57 0.52
CA SER A 15 30.23 -13.95 -0.33
C SER A 15 31.31 -14.99 -0.62
N LEU A 16 31.54 -15.30 -1.91
CA LEU A 16 32.75 -16.00 -2.32
C LEU A 16 33.96 -15.25 -1.74
N PRO A 17 34.99 -15.96 -1.23
CA PRO A 17 36.15 -15.32 -0.62
C PRO A 17 36.74 -14.31 -1.60
N THR A 18 37.05 -13.12 -1.07
CA THR A 18 37.56 -11.95 -1.77
C THR A 18 38.67 -12.31 -2.76
N ILE A 19 38.28 -12.60 -4.01
CA ILE A 19 39.21 -12.66 -5.13
C ILE A 19 39.64 -11.20 -5.36
N LYS A 20 40.92 -10.94 -5.08
CA LYS A 20 41.60 -9.66 -5.33
C LYS A 20 41.14 -9.09 -6.67
N ARG A 21 40.58 -7.86 -6.65
CA ARG A 21 40.29 -6.95 -7.77
C ARG A 21 40.71 -7.52 -9.14
N VAL A 22 39.87 -8.40 -9.69
CA VAL A 22 39.70 -8.42 -11.13
C VAL A 22 38.94 -7.13 -11.42
N ILE A 23 39.46 -6.32 -12.34
CA ILE A 23 38.76 -5.14 -12.84
C ILE A 23 37.52 -5.68 -13.56
N LEU A 24 36.45 -5.91 -12.81
CA LEU A 24 35.13 -6.13 -13.36
C LEU A 24 34.75 -4.84 -14.10
N PRO A 25 34.19 -4.93 -15.31
CA PRO A 25 33.62 -3.75 -15.96
C PRO A 25 32.67 -3.07 -14.96
N ALA A 26 32.68 -1.73 -14.93
CA ALA A 26 31.74 -0.98 -14.10
C ALA A 26 30.33 -1.52 -14.39
N MET A 27 29.63 -1.98 -13.36
CA MET A 27 28.22 -2.37 -13.53
C MET A 27 27.51 -1.15 -14.08
N GLU A 28 26.90 -1.31 -15.25
CA GLU A 28 26.14 -0.23 -15.86
C GLU A 28 25.00 0.21 -14.93
N SER A 29 24.75 1.52 -14.84
CA SER A 29 23.72 2.15 -13.99
C SER A 29 22.34 1.52 -14.18
N LEU A 30 21.57 1.36 -13.10
CA LEU A 30 20.20 0.85 -13.18
C LEU A 30 19.30 1.86 -13.90
N ASP A 31 18.32 1.38 -14.67
CA ASP A 31 17.38 2.29 -15.32
C ASP A 31 16.37 2.86 -14.31
N ILE A 32 16.00 2.09 -13.28
CA ILE A 32 15.24 2.58 -12.13
C ILE A 32 15.55 1.82 -10.83
N THR A 33 15.57 2.54 -9.71
CA THR A 33 15.45 1.95 -8.37
C THR A 33 14.17 2.45 -7.71
N TYR A 34 13.26 1.53 -7.37
CA TYR A 34 12.06 1.82 -6.58
C TYR A 34 12.39 1.81 -5.10
N ILE A 35 12.09 2.89 -4.41
CA ILE A 35 12.34 3.09 -2.99
C ILE A 35 11.00 3.07 -2.25
N HIS A 36 10.85 2.08 -1.39
CA HIS A 36 9.72 2.02 -0.47
C HIS A 36 10.10 2.67 0.87
N ALA A 37 9.50 3.83 1.14
CA ALA A 37 9.79 4.66 2.30
C ALA A 37 9.01 4.20 3.54
N PRO A 38 9.51 4.43 4.78
CA PRO A 38 8.72 4.20 6.00
C PRO A 38 7.49 5.14 6.05
N ALA A 39 6.50 4.85 6.88
CA ALA A 39 5.35 5.73 7.11
C ALA A 39 5.79 7.15 7.56
N THR A 40 6.59 7.21 8.62
CA THR A 40 7.24 8.42 9.13
C THR A 40 8.75 8.24 9.01
N TYR A 41 9.48 9.20 8.44
CA TYR A 41 10.92 9.04 8.14
C TYR A 41 11.79 8.94 9.40
N ASP A 42 11.57 9.83 10.34
CA ASP A 42 12.33 9.97 11.59
C ASP A 42 11.66 9.20 12.76
N PHE A 43 10.95 8.12 12.45
CA PHE A 43 10.26 7.28 13.45
C PHE A 43 11.18 6.76 14.57
N ARG A 44 12.48 6.62 14.29
CA ARG A 44 13.50 6.22 15.29
C ARG A 44 13.82 7.32 16.30
N GLU A 45 13.51 8.56 15.99
CA GLU A 45 13.79 9.73 16.82
C GLU A 45 12.53 10.23 17.54
N ARG A 46 11.36 10.11 16.90
CA ARG A 46 10.08 10.55 17.46
C ARG A 46 9.51 9.58 18.50
N SER A 47 8.67 10.11 19.39
CA SER A 47 7.83 9.34 20.31
C SER A 47 6.39 9.38 19.84
N ILE A 48 5.98 8.38 19.04
CA ILE A 48 4.62 8.27 18.50
C ILE A 48 4.00 6.96 18.99
N MET A 49 2.82 7.06 19.56
CA MET A 49 2.00 5.91 19.93
C MET A 49 1.08 5.54 18.76
N TYR A 50 1.58 4.69 17.86
CA TYR A 50 0.82 4.29 16.67
C TYR A 50 -0.41 3.43 16.99
N GLY A 51 -0.45 2.78 18.16
CA GLY A 51 -1.59 1.94 18.57
C GLY A 51 -1.93 0.87 17.52
N PRO A 52 -3.21 0.51 17.36
CA PRO A 52 -3.61 -0.66 16.57
C PRO A 52 -3.66 -0.44 15.05
N VAL A 53 -3.08 0.64 14.52
CA VAL A 53 -3.16 1.01 13.08
C VAL A 53 -2.63 -0.07 12.12
N SER A 54 -1.79 -0.98 12.61
CA SER A 54 -1.21 -2.06 11.80
C SER A 54 -1.49 -3.45 12.36
N ASP A 55 -2.36 -3.61 13.37
CA ASP A 55 -2.53 -4.89 14.05
C ASP A 55 -3.29 -5.93 13.20
N MET A 56 -4.03 -5.48 12.18
CA MET A 56 -4.74 -6.35 11.21
C MET A 56 -4.03 -6.48 9.87
N VAL A 57 -2.77 -6.06 9.81
CA VAL A 57 -1.92 -6.28 8.64
C VAL A 57 -0.58 -6.87 9.07
N PRO A 58 0.10 -7.61 8.19
CA PRO A 58 1.37 -8.22 8.58
C PRO A 58 2.51 -7.21 8.89
N SER A 59 2.44 -5.97 8.36
CA SER A 59 3.46 -4.92 8.56
C SER A 59 3.50 -4.37 9.98
N THR A 60 4.64 -3.87 10.43
CA THR A 60 4.71 -3.02 11.64
C THR A 60 3.97 -1.68 11.42
N PRO A 61 3.81 -0.82 12.44
CA PRO A 61 3.21 0.51 12.26
C PRO A 61 4.04 1.46 11.38
N ILE A 62 5.27 1.08 11.02
CA ILE A 62 6.09 1.79 10.04
C ILE A 62 5.67 1.45 8.60
N PHE A 63 4.73 0.51 8.45
CA PHE A 63 4.16 0.05 7.17
C PHE A 63 5.24 -0.41 6.18
N GLU A 64 6.23 -1.18 6.64
CA GLU A 64 7.34 -1.60 5.77
C GLU A 64 6.96 -2.63 4.70
N MET A 65 5.70 -3.11 4.72
CA MET A 65 5.16 -3.99 3.68
C MET A 65 4.96 -3.20 2.40
N TYR A 66 5.82 -3.40 1.39
CA TYR A 66 5.65 -2.70 0.12
C TYR A 66 4.45 -3.23 -0.69
N PRO A 67 3.81 -2.40 -1.53
CA PRO A 67 2.72 -2.84 -2.40
C PRO A 67 3.23 -3.81 -3.48
N LEU A 68 2.47 -4.87 -3.76
CA LEU A 68 2.77 -5.84 -4.84
C LEU A 68 2.92 -5.18 -6.22
N GLY A 69 2.37 -3.97 -6.39
CA GLY A 69 2.62 -3.15 -7.58
C GLY A 69 4.11 -2.99 -7.90
N LEU A 70 4.99 -2.87 -6.88
CA LEU A 70 6.44 -2.75 -7.11
C LEU A 70 7.06 -4.01 -7.74
N THR A 71 6.60 -5.20 -7.35
CA THR A 71 7.10 -6.45 -7.95
C THR A 71 6.63 -6.56 -9.39
N THR A 72 5.36 -6.22 -9.67
CA THR A 72 4.82 -6.25 -11.03
C THR A 72 5.48 -5.23 -11.95
N LEU A 73 5.74 -4.00 -11.46
CA LEU A 73 6.45 -2.96 -12.20
C LEU A 73 7.87 -3.38 -12.54
N CYS A 74 8.63 -3.86 -11.55
CA CYS A 74 10.00 -4.27 -11.81
C CYS A 74 10.08 -5.49 -12.74
N GLU A 75 9.19 -6.47 -12.57
CA GLU A 75 9.13 -7.63 -13.46
C GLU A 75 8.83 -7.21 -14.89
N TYR A 76 7.84 -6.35 -15.09
CA TYR A 76 7.46 -5.84 -16.41
C TYR A 76 8.64 -5.13 -17.07
N LEU A 77 9.30 -4.21 -16.35
CA LEU A 77 10.47 -3.49 -16.85
C LEU A 77 11.62 -4.44 -17.22
N GLU A 78 11.94 -5.41 -16.38
CA GLU A 78 12.98 -6.41 -16.63
C GLU A 78 12.67 -7.32 -17.83
N ARG A 79 11.38 -7.62 -18.06
CA ARG A 79 10.90 -8.37 -19.22
C ARG A 79 11.03 -7.55 -20.51
N HIS A 80 10.92 -6.23 -20.42
CA HIS A 80 11.17 -5.29 -21.51
C HIS A 80 12.64 -4.81 -21.58
N GLY A 81 13.57 -5.48 -20.90
CA GLY A 81 15.00 -5.22 -21.02
C GLY A 81 15.51 -3.99 -20.26
N LEU A 82 14.67 -3.40 -19.40
CA LEU A 82 15.03 -2.29 -18.51
C LEU A 82 15.43 -2.83 -17.14
N ARG A 83 16.48 -2.25 -16.57
CA ARG A 83 17.06 -2.73 -15.30
C ARG A 83 16.36 -2.06 -14.14
N ALA A 84 15.65 -2.87 -13.36
CA ALA A 84 14.84 -2.40 -12.25
C ALA A 84 15.23 -3.10 -10.94
N ARG A 85 15.10 -2.37 -9.84
CA ARG A 85 15.38 -2.88 -8.50
C ARG A 85 14.36 -2.35 -7.49
N ILE A 86 13.98 -3.20 -6.53
CA ILE A 86 13.28 -2.79 -5.30
C ILE A 86 14.30 -2.48 -4.20
N TYR A 87 14.07 -1.38 -3.49
CA TYR A 87 14.84 -0.91 -2.36
C TYR A 87 13.90 -0.57 -1.20
N ASN A 88 13.55 -1.59 -0.40
CA ASN A 88 12.71 -1.40 0.79
C ASN A 88 13.49 -0.73 1.93
N LEU A 89 13.51 0.61 1.91
CA LEU A 89 14.21 1.44 2.90
C LEU A 89 13.59 1.27 4.29
N ALA A 90 12.26 1.19 4.38
CA ALA A 90 11.54 0.97 5.63
C ALA A 90 12.02 -0.32 6.34
N SER A 91 12.06 -1.44 5.60
CA SER A 91 12.54 -2.72 6.11
C SER A 91 14.00 -2.64 6.54
N MET A 92 14.87 -1.96 5.79
CA MET A 92 16.28 -1.79 6.17
C MET A 92 16.44 -1.02 7.47
N MET A 93 15.67 0.05 7.67
CA MET A 93 15.69 0.85 8.90
C MET A 93 15.20 0.06 10.12
N LEU A 94 14.25 -0.86 9.95
CA LEU A 94 13.75 -1.74 11.01
C LEU A 94 14.72 -2.86 11.38
N HIS A 95 15.39 -3.47 10.40
CA HIS A 95 16.31 -4.60 10.65
C HIS A 95 17.68 -4.17 11.17
N LYS A 96 18.11 -2.94 10.89
CA LYS A 96 19.47 -2.45 11.18
C LYS A 96 19.40 -1.27 12.14
N LYS A 97 19.60 -1.52 13.44
CA LYS A 97 19.52 -0.50 14.52
C LYS A 97 20.29 0.79 14.20
N ASN A 98 21.52 0.66 13.68
CA ASN A 98 22.39 1.79 13.34
C ASN A 98 22.42 2.08 11.83
N PHE A 99 21.27 1.92 11.15
CA PHE A 99 21.19 2.20 9.71
C PHE A 99 21.32 3.69 9.40
N ASP A 100 22.39 4.04 8.69
CA ASP A 100 22.61 5.38 8.14
C ASP A 100 21.88 5.50 6.79
N VAL A 101 20.77 6.24 6.78
CA VAL A 101 19.92 6.36 5.59
C VAL A 101 20.66 7.11 4.47
N GLU A 102 21.22 8.27 4.76
CA GLU A 102 21.85 9.12 3.74
C GLU A 102 23.07 8.44 3.12
N ALA A 103 23.92 7.79 3.93
CA ALA A 103 25.07 7.07 3.41
C ALA A 103 24.69 5.89 2.50
N ASN A 104 23.54 5.27 2.72
CA ASN A 104 23.05 4.19 1.87
C ASN A 104 22.39 4.73 0.59
N LEU A 105 21.57 5.77 0.69
CA LEU A 105 20.94 6.42 -0.46
C LEU A 105 21.99 7.06 -1.39
N ALA A 106 23.06 7.64 -0.86
CA ALA A 106 24.15 8.24 -1.63
C ALA A 106 24.91 7.25 -2.51
N ARG A 107 24.82 5.94 -2.22
CA ARG A 107 25.51 4.87 -2.97
C ARG A 107 24.67 4.29 -4.10
N LEU A 108 23.40 4.68 -4.20
CA LEU A 108 22.54 4.25 -5.29
C LEU A 108 22.99 4.91 -6.58
N ASP A 109 23.05 4.12 -7.65
CA ASP A 109 23.34 4.58 -9.01
C ASP A 109 22.17 4.15 -9.89
N SER A 110 21.34 5.12 -10.29
CA SER A 110 20.16 4.89 -11.11
C SER A 110 19.85 6.12 -11.96
N ARG A 111 19.34 5.87 -13.16
CA ARG A 111 18.88 6.92 -14.08
C ARG A 111 17.61 7.63 -13.60
N MET A 112 16.82 6.94 -12.78
CA MET A 112 15.62 7.48 -12.14
C MET A 112 15.39 6.78 -10.81
N PHE A 113 14.79 7.50 -9.86
CA PHE A 113 14.21 6.91 -8.65
C PHE A 113 12.69 6.88 -8.76
N GLY A 114 12.07 5.76 -8.38
CA GLY A 114 10.63 5.67 -8.16
C GLY A 114 10.34 5.60 -6.67
N ILE A 115 9.36 6.34 -6.18
CA ILE A 115 8.88 6.24 -4.80
C ILE A 115 7.41 5.86 -4.84
N ASP A 116 7.04 4.74 -4.22
CA ASP A 116 5.63 4.40 -4.11
C ASP A 116 4.96 5.23 -3.01
N LEU A 117 3.77 5.71 -3.34
CA LEU A 117 2.82 6.27 -2.39
C LEU A 117 1.46 5.67 -2.76
N HIS A 118 1.34 4.39 -2.41
CA HIS A 118 0.11 3.63 -2.59
C HIS A 118 -0.87 3.91 -1.43
N TRP A 119 -0.42 3.71 -0.19
CA TRP A 119 -1.19 4.01 1.02
C TRP A 119 -0.78 5.35 1.64
N MET A 120 -1.77 6.11 2.12
CA MET A 120 -1.57 7.43 2.69
C MET A 120 -0.68 7.49 3.96
N PRO A 121 -0.54 6.44 4.80
CA PRO A 121 0.43 6.46 5.90
C PRO A 121 1.87 6.79 5.49
N HIS A 122 2.26 6.57 4.22
CA HIS A 122 3.59 6.91 3.72
C HIS A 122 3.80 8.37 3.35
N CYS A 123 2.75 9.21 3.38
CA CYS A 123 2.82 10.59 2.87
C CYS A 123 3.98 11.40 3.47
N HIS A 124 4.30 11.21 4.75
CA HIS A 124 5.44 11.86 5.38
C HIS A 124 6.76 11.27 4.91
N GLY A 125 6.99 9.97 5.14
CA GLY A 125 8.28 9.35 4.85
C GLY A 125 8.65 9.39 3.37
N SER A 126 7.69 9.27 2.45
CA SER A 126 7.93 9.33 1.01
C SER A 126 8.53 10.67 0.58
N ILE A 127 8.02 11.78 1.14
CA ILE A 127 8.46 13.14 0.79
C ILE A 127 9.83 13.45 1.40
N GLU A 128 10.05 13.08 2.66
CA GLU A 128 11.35 13.31 3.31
C GLU A 128 12.45 12.51 2.63
N VAL A 129 12.18 11.26 2.24
CA VAL A 129 13.11 10.46 1.44
C VAL A 129 13.36 11.07 0.07
N ALA A 130 12.33 11.60 -0.61
CA ALA A 130 12.49 12.28 -1.90
C ALA A 130 13.40 13.52 -1.80
N LYS A 131 13.24 14.33 -0.73
CA LYS A 131 14.10 15.50 -0.47
C LYS A 131 15.56 15.09 -0.27
N ILE A 132 15.81 14.02 0.50
CA ILE A 132 17.14 13.47 0.72
C ILE A 132 17.76 12.99 -0.59
N LEU A 133 17.02 12.19 -1.38
CA LEU A 133 17.48 11.72 -2.69
C LEU A 133 17.82 12.89 -3.61
N LYS A 134 16.97 13.91 -3.70
CA LYS A 134 17.24 15.06 -4.57
C LYS A 134 18.47 15.85 -4.12
N ARG A 135 18.73 15.94 -2.81
CA ARG A 135 19.96 16.56 -2.28
C ARG A 135 21.21 15.75 -2.62
N LEU A 136 21.14 14.42 -2.53
CA LEU A 136 22.27 13.52 -2.79
C LEU A 136 22.51 13.29 -4.29
N HIS A 137 21.44 13.31 -5.10
CA HIS A 137 21.41 13.03 -6.53
C HIS A 137 20.64 14.13 -7.28
N PRO A 138 21.18 15.36 -7.35
CA PRO A 138 20.45 16.55 -7.84
C PRO A 138 20.02 16.49 -9.31
N HIS A 139 20.65 15.63 -10.10
CA HIS A 139 20.34 15.47 -11.53
C HIS A 139 19.53 14.21 -11.85
N THR A 140 19.27 13.36 -10.86
CA THR A 140 18.47 12.16 -11.07
C THR A 140 16.99 12.49 -10.88
N PRO A 141 16.12 12.24 -11.88
CA PRO A 141 14.70 12.45 -11.75
C PRO A 141 14.08 11.51 -10.70
N ILE A 142 13.03 11.99 -10.04
CA ILE A 142 12.24 11.26 -9.05
C ILE A 142 10.79 11.21 -9.54
N SER A 143 10.26 9.99 -9.61
CA SER A 143 8.88 9.69 -9.96
C SER A 143 8.10 9.16 -8.77
N PHE A 144 6.83 9.53 -8.68
CA PHE A 144 5.86 8.99 -7.72
C PHE A 144 4.78 8.19 -8.43
N GLY A 145 4.22 7.19 -7.75
CA GLY A 145 3.10 6.41 -8.25
C GLY A 145 2.40 5.61 -7.15
N GLY A 146 1.17 5.21 -7.43
CA GLY A 146 0.29 4.53 -6.47
C GLY A 146 -1.11 5.17 -6.42
N LEU A 147 -2.03 4.55 -5.68
CA LEU A 147 -3.41 5.03 -5.59
C LEU A 147 -3.47 6.43 -4.93
N SER A 148 -2.78 6.61 -3.81
CA SER A 148 -2.68 7.91 -3.15
C SER A 148 -1.97 8.95 -4.03
N SER A 149 -0.90 8.59 -4.74
CA SER A 149 -0.27 9.48 -5.73
C SER A 149 -1.21 9.93 -6.84
N SER A 150 -2.09 9.04 -7.29
CA SER A 150 -3.03 9.34 -8.37
C SER A 150 -4.05 10.39 -7.95
N ILE A 151 -4.52 10.32 -6.70
CA ILE A 151 -5.47 11.29 -6.13
C ILE A 151 -4.77 12.65 -5.91
N PHE A 152 -3.57 12.64 -5.35
CA PHE A 152 -2.85 13.86 -4.97
C PHE A 152 -1.79 14.31 -5.98
N HIS A 153 -1.90 13.90 -7.24
CA HIS A 153 -0.83 14.13 -8.23
C HIS A 153 -0.53 15.63 -8.43
N GLU A 154 -1.54 16.49 -8.35
CA GLU A 154 -1.40 17.94 -8.48
C GLU A 154 -0.71 18.57 -7.27
N ASP A 155 -0.85 18.00 -6.07
CA ASP A 155 -0.15 18.46 -4.88
C ASP A 155 1.29 17.94 -4.86
N LEU A 156 1.49 16.67 -5.18
CA LEU A 156 2.80 16.03 -5.23
C LEU A 156 3.71 16.67 -6.27
N ILE A 157 3.21 16.96 -7.46
CA ILE A 157 4.05 17.57 -8.50
C ILE A 157 4.53 18.96 -8.07
N LYS A 158 3.88 19.67 -7.15
CA LYS A 158 4.35 21.00 -6.70
C LYS A 158 5.66 20.96 -5.90
N TYR A 159 6.07 19.81 -5.34
CA TYR A 159 7.34 19.73 -4.61
C TYR A 159 8.53 19.79 -5.56
N ASP A 160 9.56 20.56 -5.22
CA ASP A 160 10.79 20.70 -6.03
C ASP A 160 11.56 19.38 -6.17
N CYS A 161 11.38 18.45 -5.23
CA CYS A 161 12.01 17.14 -5.28
C CYS A 161 11.29 16.13 -6.19
N ILE A 162 10.15 16.48 -6.79
CA ILE A 162 9.33 15.58 -7.61
C ILE A 162 9.27 16.10 -9.05
N ASP A 163 9.64 15.23 -9.99
CA ASP A 163 9.69 15.52 -11.43
C ASP A 163 8.48 14.93 -12.18
N TYR A 164 8.02 13.75 -11.74
CA TYR A 164 6.99 12.96 -12.41
C TYR A 164 6.02 12.33 -11.40
N VAL A 165 4.73 12.28 -11.74
CA VAL A 165 3.72 11.53 -11.00
C VAL A 165 2.88 10.70 -11.98
N PHE A 166 2.91 9.38 -11.83
CA PHE A 166 2.04 8.48 -12.60
C PHE A 166 0.71 8.27 -11.89
N ARG A 167 -0.36 8.28 -12.69
CA ARG A 167 -1.74 8.15 -12.23
C ARG A 167 -2.39 6.85 -12.68
N GLY A 168 -3.44 6.46 -11.97
CA GLY A 168 -4.18 5.23 -12.20
C GLY A 168 -3.58 4.06 -11.42
N ASP A 169 -4.23 2.91 -11.56
CA ASP A 169 -3.85 1.67 -10.88
C ASP A 169 -3.01 0.73 -11.76
N SER A 170 -2.78 1.12 -13.02
CA SER A 170 -2.01 0.37 -14.02
C SER A 170 -1.05 1.30 -14.73
N THR A 171 0.22 1.22 -14.36
CA THR A 171 1.26 2.18 -14.79
C THR A 171 2.48 1.51 -15.40
N GLU A 172 2.44 0.19 -15.60
CA GLU A 172 3.57 -0.60 -16.12
C GLU A 172 4.08 -0.07 -17.47
N GLU A 173 3.20 0.00 -18.46
CA GLU A 173 3.55 0.50 -19.79
C GLU A 173 3.87 2.00 -19.82
N PRO A 174 3.07 2.91 -19.22
CA PRO A 174 3.43 4.32 -19.14
C PRO A 174 4.81 4.57 -18.50
N MET A 175 5.14 3.82 -17.44
CA MET A 175 6.43 3.92 -16.76
C MET A 175 7.57 3.41 -17.66
N ARG A 176 7.36 2.31 -18.40
CA ARG A 176 8.32 1.80 -19.39
C ARG A 176 8.65 2.88 -20.42
N MET A 177 7.64 3.56 -20.98
CA MET A 177 7.81 4.64 -21.96
C MET A 177 8.68 5.79 -21.42
N LEU A 178 8.46 6.20 -20.17
CA LEU A 178 9.25 7.28 -19.55
C LEU A 178 10.69 6.84 -19.31
N ILE A 179 10.91 5.66 -18.74
CA ILE A 179 12.26 5.16 -18.44
C ILE A 179 13.08 5.04 -19.72
N GLU A 180 12.49 4.55 -20.82
CA GLU A 180 13.17 4.52 -22.12
C GLU A 180 13.53 5.91 -22.63
N ARG A 181 12.66 6.91 -22.43
CA ARG A 181 12.93 8.29 -22.80
C ARG A 181 14.08 8.88 -21.98
N VAL A 182 14.09 8.66 -20.67
CA VAL A 182 15.18 9.06 -19.76
C VAL A 182 16.49 8.38 -20.16
N ALA A 183 16.47 7.05 -20.34
CA ALA A 183 17.61 6.25 -20.74
C ALA A 183 18.21 6.69 -22.08
N ARG A 184 17.34 6.97 -23.07
CA ARG A 184 17.76 7.48 -24.37
C ARG A 184 18.40 8.86 -24.23
N ALA A 185 17.73 9.78 -23.53
CA ALA A 185 18.19 11.15 -23.33
C ALA A 185 19.58 11.21 -22.70
N GLU A 186 19.81 10.43 -21.65
CA GLU A 186 21.13 10.32 -21.01
C GLU A 186 22.18 9.76 -21.98
N ARG A 187 21.88 8.62 -22.64
CA ARG A 187 22.82 7.98 -23.58
C ARG A 187 23.18 8.88 -24.75
N THR A 188 22.24 9.62 -25.30
CA THR A 188 22.46 10.50 -26.46
C THR A 188 22.85 11.92 -26.08
N HIS A 189 22.93 12.25 -24.79
CA HIS A 189 23.20 13.61 -24.28
C HIS A 189 22.24 14.66 -24.88
N THR A 190 20.96 14.29 -25.00
CA THR A 190 19.90 15.16 -25.53
C THR A 190 18.86 15.44 -24.46
N PRO A 191 18.12 16.57 -24.51
CA PRO A 191 16.97 16.79 -23.65
C PRO A 191 15.93 15.68 -23.79
N ILE A 192 15.18 15.40 -22.72
CA ILE A 192 14.13 14.37 -22.70
C ILE A 192 13.01 14.66 -23.72
N GLY A 193 12.79 15.95 -23.99
CA GLY A 193 11.81 16.45 -24.94
C GLY A 193 10.40 16.53 -24.36
N ASP A 194 9.43 16.61 -25.26
CA ASP A 194 8.01 16.55 -24.92
C ASP A 194 7.62 15.14 -24.45
N LEU A 195 6.81 15.08 -23.39
CA LEU A 195 6.29 13.85 -22.79
C LEU A 195 4.76 13.78 -22.87
N SER A 196 4.10 14.67 -23.64
CA SER A 196 2.64 14.71 -23.81
C SER A 196 2.04 13.41 -24.36
N ASP A 197 2.85 12.57 -25.00
CA ASP A 197 2.50 11.26 -25.55
C ASP A 197 2.49 10.13 -24.52
N ILE A 198 3.06 10.34 -23.31
CA ILE A 198 3.06 9.32 -22.25
C ILE A 198 1.73 9.39 -21.48
N PRO A 199 0.86 8.38 -21.59
CA PRO A 199 -0.43 8.43 -20.91
C PRO A 199 -0.25 8.43 -19.39
N ASN A 200 -1.25 8.94 -18.68
CA ASN A 200 -1.35 8.95 -17.21
C ASN A 200 -0.26 9.74 -16.46
N LEU A 201 0.64 10.43 -17.17
CA LEU A 201 1.76 11.16 -16.57
C LEU A 201 1.38 12.60 -16.21
N THR A 202 1.71 13.02 -14.99
CA THR A 202 1.83 14.43 -14.61
C THR A 202 3.31 14.78 -14.48
N TRP A 203 3.75 15.87 -15.09
CA TRP A 203 5.17 16.19 -15.21
C TRP A 203 5.42 17.69 -15.24
N LYS A 204 6.67 18.10 -14.97
CA LYS A 204 7.15 19.48 -15.18
C LYS A 204 7.99 19.55 -16.43
N ASP A 205 7.75 20.57 -17.26
CA ASP A 205 8.67 20.89 -18.35
C ASP A 205 9.92 21.64 -17.86
N ALA A 206 10.84 21.93 -18.76
CA ALA A 206 12.08 22.64 -18.44
C ALA A 206 11.87 24.07 -17.91
N SER A 207 10.68 24.67 -18.11
CA SER A 207 10.31 25.96 -17.54
C SER A 207 9.71 25.85 -16.12
N GLY A 208 9.44 24.62 -15.67
CA GLY A 208 8.74 24.33 -14.42
C GLY A 208 7.22 24.34 -14.56
N ALA A 209 6.67 24.49 -15.77
CA ALA A 209 5.23 24.43 -15.98
C ALA A 209 4.74 22.99 -15.82
N ILE A 210 3.62 22.83 -15.10
CA ILE A 210 3.01 21.53 -14.82
C ILE A 210 2.11 21.14 -15.99
N HIS A 211 2.31 19.93 -16.50
CA HIS A 211 1.52 19.29 -17.54
C HIS A 211 0.84 18.04 -16.98
N ILE A 212 -0.43 17.87 -17.30
CA ILE A 212 -1.26 16.72 -16.86
C ILE A 212 -1.74 16.01 -18.12
N ASN A 213 -1.12 14.88 -18.45
CA ASN A 213 -1.51 14.09 -19.61
C ASN A 213 -2.82 13.33 -19.33
N PRO A 214 -3.58 12.93 -20.37
CA PRO A 214 -4.82 12.18 -20.18
C PRO A 214 -4.63 10.88 -19.38
N LEU A 215 -5.58 10.57 -18.48
CA LEU A 215 -5.69 9.25 -17.85
C LEU A 215 -6.34 8.30 -18.85
N SER A 216 -5.54 7.72 -19.74
CA SER A 216 -6.02 6.97 -20.91
C SER A 216 -5.45 5.55 -21.00
N TRP A 217 -4.42 5.22 -20.22
CA TRP A 217 -3.93 3.85 -20.10
C TRP A 217 -4.63 3.16 -18.93
N VAL A 218 -5.73 2.47 -19.24
CA VAL A 218 -6.56 1.78 -18.25
C VAL A 218 -6.95 0.41 -18.83
N PRO A 219 -6.06 -0.59 -18.76
CA PRO A 219 -6.31 -1.92 -19.28
C PRO A 219 -7.57 -2.53 -18.66
N ASP A 220 -8.33 -3.25 -19.49
CA ASP A 220 -9.61 -3.86 -19.10
C ASP A 220 -9.46 -5.17 -18.33
N ASP A 221 -8.24 -5.71 -18.29
CA ASP A 221 -7.84 -6.89 -17.53
C ASP A 221 -6.47 -6.68 -16.89
N MET A 222 -6.01 -7.67 -16.13
CA MET A 222 -4.68 -7.67 -15.53
C MET A 222 -3.78 -8.79 -16.06
N ASN A 223 -4.00 -9.27 -17.27
CA ASN A 223 -3.33 -10.47 -17.77
C ASN A 223 -1.84 -10.25 -18.05
N ALA A 224 -1.45 -9.02 -18.38
CA ALA A 224 -0.08 -8.67 -18.74
C ALA A 224 0.88 -8.54 -17.54
N ILE A 225 0.33 -8.37 -16.32
CA ILE A 225 1.16 -8.27 -15.12
C ILE A 225 1.54 -9.66 -14.61
N SER A 226 2.81 -9.79 -14.22
CA SER A 226 3.30 -10.99 -13.57
C SER A 226 3.00 -10.99 -12.10
N MET A 227 2.43 -12.10 -11.64
CA MET A 227 2.27 -12.44 -10.22
C MET A 227 3.28 -13.53 -9.81
N ASP A 228 4.37 -13.67 -10.55
CA ASP A 228 5.41 -14.65 -10.30
C ASP A 228 6.44 -14.13 -9.27
N TYR A 229 6.49 -14.82 -8.13
CA TYR A 229 7.46 -14.57 -7.06
C TYR A 229 8.90 -14.93 -7.45
N ALA A 230 9.16 -15.45 -8.66
CA ALA A 230 10.52 -15.63 -9.18
C ALA A 230 11.29 -14.31 -9.26
N TYR A 231 10.65 -13.18 -9.64
CA TYR A 231 11.34 -11.89 -9.74
C TYR A 231 12.02 -11.45 -8.43
N PRO A 232 11.31 -11.29 -7.30
CA PRO A 232 11.95 -10.86 -6.06
C PRO A 232 13.05 -11.84 -5.61
N MET A 233 12.84 -13.15 -5.82
CA MET A 233 13.81 -14.19 -5.47
C MET A 233 15.09 -14.12 -6.31
N LYS A 234 14.97 -13.93 -7.64
CA LYS A 234 16.10 -13.68 -8.55
C LYS A 234 16.78 -12.33 -8.24
N GLY A 235 16.00 -11.33 -7.83
CA GLY A 235 16.47 -10.02 -7.41
C GLY A 235 17.40 -10.08 -6.20
N VAL A 236 17.06 -10.87 -5.18
CA VAL A 236 17.94 -11.12 -4.02
C VAL A 236 19.30 -11.65 -4.46
N LEU A 237 19.32 -12.67 -5.31
CA LEU A 237 20.56 -13.26 -5.83
C LEU A 237 21.35 -12.25 -6.67
N ARG A 238 20.66 -11.51 -7.55
CA ARG A 238 21.31 -10.50 -8.40
C ARG A 238 21.95 -9.37 -7.61
N HIS A 239 21.28 -8.88 -6.57
CA HIS A 239 21.77 -7.71 -5.84
C HIS A 239 22.54 -8.08 -4.58
N HIS A 240 22.54 -9.36 -4.20
CA HIS A 240 23.08 -9.85 -2.93
C HIS A 240 22.51 -9.04 -1.74
N ASP A 241 21.23 -8.66 -1.86
CA ASP A 241 20.53 -7.80 -0.91
C ASP A 241 19.18 -8.41 -0.59
N MET A 242 19.13 -9.19 0.48
CA MET A 242 17.90 -9.81 0.93
C MET A 242 16.94 -8.77 1.53
N THR A 243 17.46 -7.85 2.36
CA THR A 243 16.62 -6.94 3.15
C THR A 243 15.83 -5.99 2.26
N SER A 244 16.39 -5.52 1.14
CA SER A 244 15.65 -4.67 0.19
C SER A 244 14.45 -5.36 -0.48
N TYR A 245 14.47 -6.70 -0.59
CA TYR A 245 13.44 -7.48 -1.29
C TYR A 245 12.45 -8.15 -0.34
N LEU A 246 12.75 -8.20 0.96
CA LEU A 246 11.79 -8.69 1.96
C LEU A 246 10.51 -7.84 1.90
N PRO A 247 9.33 -8.47 1.67
CA PRO A 247 8.07 -7.77 1.68
C PRO A 247 7.86 -7.06 3.02
N MET A 248 8.03 -7.76 4.13
CA MET A 248 7.84 -7.25 5.49
C MET A 248 8.90 -7.80 6.46
N LYS A 249 9.01 -7.22 7.67
CA LYS A 249 10.00 -7.63 8.69
C LYS A 249 9.89 -9.10 9.10
N GLY A 250 8.66 -9.61 9.23
CA GLY A 250 8.38 -10.99 9.67
C GLY A 250 8.42 -12.06 8.57
N TRP A 251 8.64 -11.69 7.30
CA TRP A 251 8.33 -12.57 6.17
C TRP A 251 9.12 -13.89 6.15
N LEU A 252 10.38 -13.91 6.61
CA LEU A 252 11.16 -15.16 6.66
C LEU A 252 10.61 -16.18 7.66
N SER A 253 9.91 -15.71 8.69
CA SER A 253 9.24 -16.56 9.68
C SER A 253 7.83 -16.95 9.23
N TYR A 254 7.17 -16.11 8.43
CA TYR A 254 5.84 -16.33 7.87
C TYR A 254 5.81 -15.91 6.39
N PRO A 255 6.23 -16.80 5.47
CA PRO A 255 6.43 -16.44 4.08
C PRO A 255 5.11 -16.52 3.30
N VAL A 256 4.12 -15.75 3.73
CA VAL A 256 2.84 -15.62 3.03
C VAL A 256 3.02 -14.95 1.66
N THR A 257 2.22 -15.39 0.70
CA THR A 257 2.20 -14.87 -0.67
C THR A 257 0.78 -14.54 -1.07
N ALA A 258 0.63 -13.74 -2.11
CA ALA A 258 -0.64 -13.25 -2.59
C ALA A 258 -0.87 -13.66 -4.05
N GLY A 259 -2.07 -14.15 -4.33
CA GLY A 259 -2.63 -14.21 -5.67
C GLY A 259 -3.58 -13.03 -5.88
N LEU A 260 -3.42 -12.27 -6.97
CA LEU A 260 -4.34 -11.19 -7.31
C LEU A 260 -5.34 -11.67 -8.34
N SER A 261 -6.63 -11.68 -7.98
CA SER A 261 -7.72 -12.03 -8.91
C SER A 261 -8.13 -10.85 -9.79
N CYS A 262 -8.03 -9.62 -9.28
CA CYS A 262 -8.42 -8.42 -10.02
C CYS A 262 -7.83 -7.10 -9.52
N ARG A 263 -8.02 -6.06 -10.34
CA ARG A 263 -7.78 -4.66 -10.03
C ARG A 263 -9.13 -3.93 -9.99
N GLY A 264 -9.41 -3.28 -8.87
CA GLY A 264 -10.71 -2.68 -8.55
C GLY A 264 -11.70 -3.69 -7.97
N CYS A 265 -12.85 -3.18 -7.52
CA CYS A 265 -13.93 -3.94 -6.88
C CYS A 265 -15.29 -3.58 -7.50
N ALA A 266 -16.28 -4.46 -7.40
CA ALA A 266 -17.67 -4.18 -7.81
C ALA A 266 -18.51 -3.54 -6.68
N ARG A 267 -17.99 -3.55 -5.43
CA ARG A 267 -18.70 -3.04 -4.25
C ARG A 267 -18.39 -1.57 -3.99
N ASN A 268 -19.29 -0.91 -3.26
CA ASN A 268 -19.23 0.51 -2.89
C ASN A 268 -19.21 0.71 -1.38
N CYS A 269 -18.31 0.01 -0.68
CA CYS A 269 -18.08 0.26 0.74
C CYS A 269 -17.68 1.73 0.94
N ALA A 270 -18.34 2.42 1.88
CA ALA A 270 -18.33 3.88 2.01
C ALA A 270 -16.93 4.45 2.18
N THR A 271 -16.10 3.79 2.98
CA THR A 271 -14.78 4.27 3.39
C THR A 271 -13.64 3.62 2.60
N CYS A 272 -13.92 2.84 1.55
CA CYS A 272 -12.92 2.02 0.88
C CYS A 272 -12.36 2.72 -0.38
N GLY A 273 -11.05 2.99 -0.39
CA GLY A 273 -10.31 3.44 -1.58
C GLY A 273 -10.22 2.37 -2.69
N GLY A 274 -10.57 1.12 -2.36
CA GLY A 274 -10.71 -0.04 -3.24
C GLY A 274 -12.02 -0.11 -4.04
N SER A 275 -13.01 0.72 -3.70
CA SER A 275 -14.39 0.60 -4.18
C SER A 275 -14.59 0.89 -5.68
N ALA A 276 -15.72 0.44 -6.22
CA ALA A 276 -16.13 0.75 -7.59
C ALA A 276 -16.22 2.28 -7.82
N TYR A 277 -16.71 3.03 -6.83
CA TYR A 277 -16.71 4.49 -6.82
C TYR A 277 -15.29 5.05 -6.96
N ALA A 278 -14.36 4.63 -6.10
CA ALA A 278 -13.01 5.17 -6.10
C ALA A 278 -12.29 4.87 -7.43
N PHE A 279 -12.38 3.62 -7.90
CA PHE A 279 -11.77 3.21 -9.16
C PHE A 279 -12.36 3.88 -10.39
N ARG A 280 -13.66 4.17 -10.38
CA ARG A 280 -14.30 4.92 -11.46
C ARG A 280 -13.88 6.39 -11.46
N ASN A 281 -13.94 7.04 -10.31
CA ASN A 281 -13.79 8.49 -10.23
C ASN A 281 -12.33 8.95 -10.20
N HIS A 282 -11.43 8.17 -9.62
CA HIS A 282 -10.03 8.55 -9.40
C HIS A 282 -9.04 7.79 -10.28
N PHE A 283 -9.38 6.57 -10.73
CA PHE A 283 -8.47 5.71 -11.50
C PHE A 283 -8.95 5.42 -12.93
N GLY A 284 -10.06 6.03 -13.36
CA GLY A 284 -10.53 5.98 -14.75
C GLY A 284 -11.07 4.62 -15.20
N ARG A 285 -11.30 3.69 -14.26
CA ARG A 285 -11.85 2.37 -14.58
C ARG A 285 -13.34 2.44 -14.91
N ARG A 286 -13.75 1.67 -15.92
CA ARG A 286 -15.16 1.44 -16.24
C ARG A 286 -15.68 0.10 -15.72
N ARG A 287 -14.75 -0.81 -15.40
CA ARG A 287 -14.99 -2.16 -14.92
C ARG A 287 -13.83 -2.66 -14.07
N VAL A 288 -14.07 -3.69 -13.28
CA VAL A 288 -13.04 -4.48 -12.62
C VAL A 288 -12.19 -5.15 -13.70
N ALA A 289 -10.86 -5.05 -13.57
CA ALA A 289 -9.93 -5.76 -14.42
C ALA A 289 -9.62 -7.13 -13.82
N TRP A 290 -10.35 -8.14 -14.29
CA TRP A 290 -10.16 -9.53 -13.88
C TRP A 290 -8.92 -10.15 -14.51
N ARG A 291 -8.27 -11.05 -13.79
CA ARG A 291 -7.22 -11.93 -14.30
C ARG A 291 -7.85 -13.11 -15.01
N ASP A 292 -7.27 -13.64 -16.09
CA ASP A 292 -7.69 -14.93 -16.61
C ASP A 292 -7.45 -16.02 -15.55
N PRO A 293 -8.45 -16.86 -15.25
CA PRO A 293 -8.32 -17.83 -14.15
C PRO A 293 -7.21 -18.85 -14.41
N SER A 294 -6.87 -19.16 -15.66
CA SER A 294 -5.78 -20.07 -16.02
C SER A 294 -4.42 -19.45 -15.72
N LEU A 295 -4.26 -18.13 -15.87
CA LEU A 295 -3.06 -17.41 -15.43
C LEU A 295 -2.96 -17.41 -13.91
N LEU A 296 -4.05 -17.13 -13.20
CA LEU A 296 -4.07 -17.17 -11.74
C LEU A 296 -3.70 -18.56 -11.19
N ILE A 297 -4.30 -19.63 -11.73
CA ILE A 297 -3.97 -21.03 -11.39
C ILE A 297 -2.49 -21.30 -11.60
N ARG A 298 -1.92 -20.87 -12.74
CA ARG A 298 -0.51 -21.06 -13.06
C ARG A 298 0.38 -20.33 -12.05
N ASP A 299 0.06 -19.09 -11.72
CA ASP A 299 0.87 -18.28 -10.81
C ASP A 299 0.87 -18.90 -9.42
N ILE A 300 -0.30 -19.28 -8.90
CA ILE A 300 -0.47 -20.00 -7.63
C ILE A 300 0.33 -21.32 -7.65
N GLN A 301 0.22 -22.08 -8.74
CA GLN A 301 0.99 -23.32 -8.88
C GLN A 301 2.49 -23.04 -8.82
N ASN A 302 2.97 -21.96 -9.46
CA ASN A 302 4.38 -21.64 -9.50
C ASN A 302 4.93 -21.09 -8.19
N VAL A 303 4.13 -20.37 -7.39
CA VAL A 303 4.56 -19.86 -6.08
C VAL A 303 5.22 -20.95 -5.24
N GLN A 304 4.67 -22.16 -5.28
CA GLN A 304 5.14 -23.33 -4.53
C GLN A 304 6.57 -23.78 -4.89
N ASN A 305 7.08 -23.36 -6.06
CA ASN A 305 8.47 -23.60 -6.47
C ASN A 305 9.47 -22.67 -5.75
N HIS A 306 8.98 -21.62 -5.09
CA HIS A 306 9.82 -20.57 -4.50
C HIS A 306 9.50 -20.34 -3.03
N VAL A 307 8.22 -20.47 -2.66
CA VAL A 307 7.69 -20.12 -1.35
C VAL A 307 6.75 -21.21 -0.86
N TRP A 308 6.92 -21.61 0.40
CA TRP A 308 6.20 -22.72 1.02
C TRP A 308 5.18 -22.29 2.09
N GLY A 309 5.01 -20.98 2.27
CA GLY A 309 3.98 -20.44 3.14
C GLY A 309 2.62 -20.43 2.48
N PRO A 310 1.61 -19.92 3.19
CA PRO A 310 0.26 -19.83 2.68
C PRO A 310 0.16 -18.90 1.47
N ILE A 311 -0.82 -19.19 0.60
CA ILE A 311 -1.18 -18.37 -0.55
C ILE A 311 -2.52 -17.73 -0.27
N PHE A 312 -2.57 -16.41 -0.17
CA PHE A 312 -3.81 -15.65 0.02
C PHE A 312 -4.31 -15.11 -1.32
N VAL A 313 -5.46 -15.56 -1.79
CA VAL A 313 -6.10 -15.00 -2.99
C VAL A 313 -6.88 -13.76 -2.57
N LEU A 314 -6.33 -12.59 -2.93
CA LEU A 314 -6.88 -11.28 -2.60
C LEU A 314 -7.95 -10.85 -3.60
N ASN A 315 -8.91 -10.08 -3.09
CA ASN A 315 -10.19 -9.74 -3.69
C ASN A 315 -11.11 -10.95 -3.89
N ASP A 316 -12.39 -10.71 -3.63
CA ASP A 316 -13.46 -11.67 -3.81
C ASP A 316 -13.69 -12.00 -5.30
N PHE A 317 -13.13 -13.13 -5.73
CA PHE A 317 -13.25 -13.65 -7.08
C PHE A 317 -14.67 -14.14 -7.43
N LEU A 318 -15.56 -14.31 -6.45
CA LEU A 318 -16.96 -14.69 -6.70
C LEU A 318 -17.69 -13.60 -7.49
N GLN A 319 -17.24 -12.35 -7.40
CA GLN A 319 -17.75 -11.23 -8.18
C GLN A 319 -17.51 -11.40 -9.71
N ALA A 320 -16.60 -12.28 -10.13
CA ALA A 320 -16.39 -12.61 -11.54
C ALA A 320 -17.47 -13.55 -12.11
N GLY A 321 -18.30 -14.13 -11.25
CA GLY A 321 -19.41 -15.00 -11.60
C GLY A 321 -19.07 -16.49 -11.55
N GLU A 322 -20.12 -17.32 -11.53
CA GLU A 322 -20.07 -18.77 -11.31
C GLU A 322 -19.11 -19.51 -12.25
N ALA A 323 -19.11 -19.17 -13.55
CA ALA A 323 -18.25 -19.82 -14.53
C ALA A 323 -16.75 -19.57 -14.26
N TYR A 324 -16.41 -18.36 -13.80
CA TYR A 324 -15.04 -18.03 -13.40
C TYR A 324 -14.66 -18.82 -12.15
N THR A 325 -15.51 -18.75 -11.13
CA THR A 325 -15.35 -19.44 -9.84
C THR A 325 -15.10 -20.93 -10.02
N HIS A 326 -15.97 -21.60 -10.80
CA HIS A 326 -15.84 -23.03 -11.06
C HIS A 326 -14.55 -23.35 -11.82
N LYS A 327 -14.21 -22.60 -12.88
CA LYS A 327 -12.96 -22.80 -13.63
C LYS A 327 -11.73 -22.58 -12.75
N PHE A 328 -11.76 -21.59 -11.87
CA PHE A 328 -10.66 -21.30 -10.94
C PHE A 328 -10.46 -22.44 -9.95
N ILE A 329 -11.49 -22.79 -9.16
CA ILE A 329 -11.40 -23.79 -8.09
C ILE A 329 -11.05 -25.17 -8.65
N THR A 330 -11.79 -25.67 -9.64
CA THR A 330 -11.50 -26.97 -10.25
C THR A 330 -10.14 -27.03 -10.94
N GLY A 331 -9.67 -25.87 -11.43
CA GLY A 331 -8.38 -25.76 -12.05
C GLY A 331 -7.20 -25.86 -11.07
N LEU A 332 -7.42 -25.68 -9.77
CA LEU A 332 -6.41 -25.83 -8.72
C LEU A 332 -6.22 -27.29 -8.27
N LYS A 333 -7.17 -28.18 -8.60
CA LYS A 333 -7.14 -29.59 -8.22
C LYS A 333 -5.82 -30.26 -8.59
N ASP A 334 -5.25 -30.97 -7.63
CA ASP A 334 -3.94 -31.65 -7.71
C ASP A 334 -2.73 -30.77 -8.03
N LYS A 335 -2.90 -29.44 -8.13
CA LYS A 335 -1.82 -28.49 -8.45
C LYS A 335 -1.35 -27.68 -7.25
N VAL A 336 -2.16 -27.54 -6.22
CA VAL A 336 -1.83 -26.77 -5.00
C VAL A 336 -1.74 -27.70 -3.80
N ARG A 337 -0.64 -27.59 -3.06
CA ARG A 337 -0.33 -28.31 -1.82
C ARG A 337 0.00 -27.36 -0.67
N ASN A 338 0.32 -26.10 -0.95
CA ASN A 338 0.41 -25.07 0.08
C ASN A 338 -0.99 -24.78 0.63
N PRO A 339 -1.12 -24.39 1.91
CA PRO A 339 -2.34 -23.81 2.42
C PRO A 339 -2.76 -22.62 1.55
N ILE A 340 -4.04 -22.57 1.19
CA ILE A 340 -4.61 -21.48 0.39
C ILE A 340 -5.77 -20.87 1.16
N GLY A 341 -5.85 -19.54 1.17
CA GLY A 341 -7.01 -18.85 1.74
C GLY A 341 -7.62 -17.87 0.76
N PHE A 342 -8.89 -17.57 0.99
CA PHE A 342 -9.73 -16.77 0.11
C PHE A 342 -10.38 -15.62 0.88
N GLU A 343 -10.36 -14.43 0.30
CA GLU A 343 -11.10 -13.27 0.80
C GLU A 343 -12.49 -13.22 0.14
N PHE A 344 -13.56 -13.12 0.93
CA PHE A 344 -14.92 -12.92 0.42
C PHE A 344 -15.59 -11.68 1.01
N PHE A 345 -16.39 -10.97 0.21
CA PHE A 345 -17.06 -9.74 0.62
C PHE A 345 -18.50 -9.96 1.14
N GLY A 346 -18.82 -11.21 1.45
CA GLY A 346 -20.06 -11.69 2.03
C GLY A 346 -20.17 -13.21 1.89
N PRO A 347 -21.29 -13.79 2.34
CA PRO A 347 -21.61 -15.20 2.14
C PRO A 347 -21.40 -15.67 0.69
N PRO A 348 -20.63 -16.75 0.46
CA PRO A 348 -20.49 -17.33 -0.87
C PRO A 348 -21.84 -17.77 -1.45
N PRO A 349 -22.15 -17.45 -2.72
CA PRO A 349 -23.36 -17.95 -3.36
C PRO A 349 -23.38 -19.49 -3.40
N GLY A 350 -24.53 -20.08 -3.10
CA GLY A 350 -24.70 -21.54 -3.04
C GLY A 350 -24.48 -22.15 -1.65
N GLY A 351 -23.99 -21.38 -0.66
CA GLY A 351 -23.82 -21.86 0.72
C GLY A 351 -22.91 -23.08 0.79
N ASP A 352 -23.35 -24.12 1.51
CA ASP A 352 -22.66 -25.40 1.69
C ASP A 352 -22.17 -26.07 0.38
N ASP A 353 -22.90 -25.93 -0.74
CA ASP A 353 -22.48 -26.48 -2.04
C ASP A 353 -21.16 -25.87 -2.53
N PHE A 354 -20.91 -24.59 -2.21
CA PHE A 354 -19.65 -23.93 -2.54
C PHE A 354 -18.48 -24.49 -1.72
N TYR A 355 -18.70 -24.81 -0.44
CA TYR A 355 -17.68 -25.38 0.42
C TYR A 355 -17.39 -26.85 0.06
N SER A 356 -18.42 -27.59 -0.34
CA SER A 356 -18.25 -28.91 -0.97
C SER A 356 -17.36 -28.84 -2.22
N LEU A 357 -17.55 -27.82 -3.07
CA LEU A 357 -16.69 -27.60 -4.22
C LEU A 357 -15.24 -27.31 -3.82
N LEU A 358 -14.98 -26.57 -2.73
CA LEU A 358 -13.63 -26.37 -2.21
C LEU A 358 -13.01 -27.70 -1.74
N ASP A 359 -13.73 -28.47 -0.92
CA ASP A 359 -13.27 -29.77 -0.39
C ASP A 359 -12.93 -30.78 -1.49
N GLU A 360 -13.71 -30.80 -2.57
CA GLU A 360 -13.49 -31.71 -3.70
C GLU A 360 -12.22 -31.40 -4.51
N ASN A 361 -11.67 -30.19 -4.37
CA ASN A 361 -10.61 -29.66 -5.23
C ASN A 361 -9.36 -29.19 -4.46
N LEU A 362 -9.45 -28.99 -3.15
CA LEU A 362 -8.38 -28.46 -2.32
C LEU A 362 -8.21 -29.34 -1.07
N ASP A 363 -6.94 -29.66 -0.77
CA ASP A 363 -6.58 -30.46 0.42
C ASP A 363 -6.76 -29.68 1.73
N SER A 364 -6.75 -28.35 1.66
CA SER A 364 -6.79 -27.42 2.79
C SER A 364 -7.16 -26.04 2.27
N TRP A 365 -8.11 -25.38 2.93
CA TRP A 365 -8.52 -24.03 2.61
C TRP A 365 -8.90 -23.22 3.85
N SER A 366 -8.70 -21.90 3.77
CA SER A 366 -9.12 -20.92 4.78
C SER A 366 -9.96 -19.82 4.14
N ILE A 367 -10.78 -19.15 4.94
CA ILE A 367 -11.63 -18.05 4.49
C ILE A 367 -11.41 -16.83 5.37
N GLU A 368 -11.42 -15.66 4.76
CA GLU A 368 -11.49 -14.37 5.42
C GLU A 368 -12.74 -13.61 4.97
N ILE A 369 -13.54 -13.14 5.93
CA ILE A 369 -14.65 -12.21 5.70
C ILE A 369 -14.56 -11.07 6.70
N SER A 370 -14.57 -9.83 6.19
CA SER A 370 -14.83 -8.67 7.04
C SER A 370 -16.33 -8.40 7.11
N ALA A 371 -16.92 -8.47 8.30
CA ALA A 371 -18.31 -8.10 8.55
C ALA A 371 -18.45 -6.60 8.88
N GLU A 372 -17.38 -5.96 9.36
CA GLU A 372 -17.29 -4.58 9.84
C GLU A 372 -18.08 -4.30 11.13
N SER A 373 -19.32 -4.80 11.26
CA SER A 373 -20.12 -4.67 12.50
C SER A 373 -21.07 -5.86 12.66
N HIS A 374 -21.48 -6.16 13.88
CA HIS A 374 -22.58 -7.09 14.17
C HIS A 374 -23.97 -6.48 13.89
N ASP A 375 -24.05 -5.16 13.72
CA ASP A 375 -25.30 -4.43 13.51
C ASP A 375 -25.57 -4.26 12.01
N ASP A 376 -26.66 -4.87 11.53
CA ASP A 376 -27.05 -4.85 10.11
C ASP A 376 -27.37 -3.43 9.59
N ASP A 377 -27.88 -2.52 10.43
CA ASP A 377 -28.16 -1.13 10.02
C ASP A 377 -26.87 -0.32 9.86
N VAL A 378 -25.88 -0.56 10.73
CA VAL A 378 -24.52 0.00 10.62
C VAL A 378 -23.83 -0.55 9.37
N ARG A 379 -23.90 -1.87 9.16
CA ARG A 379 -23.35 -2.53 7.96
C ARG A 379 -24.00 -2.00 6.67
N ALA A 380 -25.31 -1.83 6.66
CA ALA A 380 -26.02 -1.26 5.52
C ALA A 380 -25.56 0.17 5.22
N ALA A 381 -25.35 1.01 6.25
CA ALA A 381 -24.82 2.36 6.10
C ALA A 381 -23.36 2.38 5.59
N PHE A 382 -22.56 1.38 5.95
CA PHE A 382 -21.21 1.19 5.42
C PHE A 382 -21.18 0.68 3.96
N GLY A 383 -22.28 0.12 3.45
CA GLY A 383 -22.37 -0.45 2.10
C GLY A 383 -22.31 -1.97 2.05
N LYS A 384 -22.51 -2.66 3.17
CA LYS A 384 -22.58 -4.13 3.31
C LYS A 384 -23.99 -4.64 3.64
N GLY A 385 -25.02 -3.95 3.15
CA GLY A 385 -26.44 -4.34 3.32
C GLY A 385 -26.95 -5.37 2.31
N HIS A 386 -26.07 -6.00 1.52
CA HIS A 386 -26.43 -7.05 0.55
C HIS A 386 -26.51 -8.45 1.17
N TYR A 387 -26.25 -8.57 2.46
CA TYR A 387 -26.45 -9.75 3.30
C TYR A 387 -26.66 -9.29 4.75
N THR A 388 -27.14 -10.18 5.61
CA THR A 388 -27.39 -9.98 7.05
C THR A 388 -26.34 -10.70 7.88
N MET A 389 -26.23 -10.40 9.18
CA MET A 389 -25.37 -11.19 10.07
C MET A 389 -25.88 -12.62 10.22
N ALA A 390 -27.20 -12.84 10.23
CA ALA A 390 -27.77 -14.19 10.31
C ALA A 390 -27.31 -15.09 9.14
N GLU A 391 -27.32 -14.57 7.91
CA GLU A 391 -26.81 -15.30 6.73
C GLU A 391 -25.30 -15.59 6.84
N LEU A 392 -24.52 -14.68 7.44
CA LEU A 392 -23.10 -14.90 7.68
C LEU A 392 -22.87 -15.94 8.79
N GLU A 393 -23.69 -15.97 9.84
CA GLU A 393 -23.62 -16.99 10.89
C GLU A 393 -23.88 -18.39 10.33
N ASP A 394 -24.89 -18.54 9.46
CA ASP A 394 -25.17 -19.81 8.75
C ASP A 394 -23.94 -20.24 7.93
N THR A 395 -23.37 -19.29 7.17
CA THR A 395 -22.19 -19.51 6.33
C THR A 395 -20.96 -19.96 7.14
N ILE A 396 -20.76 -19.40 8.34
CA ILE A 396 -19.68 -19.81 9.24
C ILE A 396 -19.89 -21.25 9.72
N VAL A 397 -21.12 -21.61 10.10
CA VAL A 397 -21.45 -22.98 10.51
C VAL A 397 -21.19 -23.96 9.37
N ASP A 398 -21.65 -23.64 8.16
CA ASP A 398 -21.44 -24.48 6.97
C ASP A 398 -19.94 -24.66 6.73
N ALA A 399 -19.17 -23.57 6.63
CA ALA A 399 -17.73 -23.63 6.39
C ALA A 399 -16.98 -24.49 7.43
N LEU A 400 -17.32 -24.36 8.72
CA LEU A 400 -16.69 -25.14 9.79
C LEU A 400 -17.15 -26.60 9.82
N SER A 401 -18.25 -26.95 9.18
CA SER A 401 -18.68 -28.36 9.06
C SER A 401 -17.77 -29.17 8.15
N HIS A 402 -17.01 -28.50 7.27
CA HIS A 402 -16.12 -29.11 6.30
C HIS A 402 -14.77 -29.55 6.92
N PRO A 403 -14.29 -30.77 6.59
CA PRO A 403 -13.03 -31.30 7.13
C PRO A 403 -11.78 -30.59 6.60
N ASN A 404 -11.78 -30.03 5.39
CA ASN A 404 -10.59 -29.34 4.85
C ASN A 404 -10.60 -27.83 5.13
N CYS A 405 -11.63 -27.32 5.83
CA CYS A 405 -11.65 -25.97 6.37
C CYS A 405 -10.68 -25.89 7.56
N GLU A 406 -9.54 -25.25 7.34
CA GLU A 406 -8.53 -25.05 8.38
C GLU A 406 -8.85 -23.86 9.27
N ARG A 407 -9.47 -22.81 8.71
CA ARG A 407 -9.67 -21.54 9.40
C ARG A 407 -10.72 -20.65 8.76
N PHE A 408 -11.47 -19.95 9.61
CA PHE A 408 -12.37 -18.88 9.24
C PHE A 408 -12.01 -17.60 10.02
N ASP A 409 -11.53 -16.58 9.31
CA ASP A 409 -11.19 -15.28 9.84
C ASP A 409 -12.37 -14.32 9.69
N LEU A 410 -12.81 -13.74 10.81
CA LEU A 410 -13.91 -12.76 10.87
C LEU A 410 -13.41 -11.44 11.44
N TYR A 411 -13.57 -10.38 10.65
CA TYR A 411 -13.11 -9.03 11.02
C TYR A 411 -14.26 -8.06 11.31
N PHE A 412 -14.10 -7.31 12.40
CA PHE A 412 -14.91 -6.15 12.75
C PHE A 412 -14.09 -4.86 12.69
N MET A 413 -14.79 -3.74 12.51
CA MET A 413 -14.20 -2.43 12.40
C MET A 413 -14.89 -1.40 13.28
N THR A 414 -14.13 -0.49 13.86
CA THR A 414 -14.67 0.64 14.64
C THR A 414 -14.50 1.97 13.90
N GLY A 415 -15.40 2.93 14.15
CA GLY A 415 -15.35 4.26 13.54
C GLY A 415 -16.05 4.37 12.18
N ILE A 416 -16.92 3.40 11.84
CA ILE A 416 -17.67 3.37 10.57
C ILE A 416 -19.00 4.15 10.66
N PRO A 417 -19.67 4.49 9.54
CA PRO A 417 -20.88 5.33 9.54
C PRO A 417 -21.99 4.79 10.44
N LYS A 418 -22.67 5.68 11.17
CA LYS A 418 -23.74 5.41 12.16
C LYS A 418 -23.34 4.60 13.39
N GLN A 419 -22.12 4.09 13.47
CA GLN A 419 -21.67 3.31 14.60
C GLN A 419 -21.45 4.21 15.82
N THR A 420 -22.05 3.86 16.95
CA THR A 420 -21.83 4.54 18.25
C THR A 420 -20.87 3.74 19.13
N ALA A 421 -20.34 4.37 20.19
CA ALA A 421 -19.49 3.67 21.15
C ALA A 421 -20.21 2.49 21.84
N ALA A 422 -21.53 2.61 22.05
CA ALA A 422 -22.35 1.52 22.57
C ALA A 422 -22.41 0.34 21.60
N SER A 423 -22.68 0.61 20.31
CA SER A 423 -22.65 -0.41 19.25
C SER A 423 -21.30 -1.13 19.23
N VAL A 424 -20.17 -0.42 19.26
CA VAL A 424 -18.85 -1.08 19.33
C VAL A 424 -18.72 -2.03 20.52
N ARG A 425 -19.17 -1.62 21.72
CA ARG A 425 -19.11 -2.46 22.94
C ARG A 425 -20.02 -3.68 22.88
N GLU A 426 -21.12 -3.62 22.14
CA GLU A 426 -22.01 -4.77 21.94
C GLU A 426 -21.35 -5.91 21.13
N THR A 427 -20.28 -5.61 20.37
CA THR A 427 -19.49 -6.62 19.64
C THR A 427 -19.06 -7.78 20.54
N GLY A 428 -18.66 -7.52 21.79
CA GLY A 428 -18.24 -8.58 22.72
C GLY A 428 -19.34 -9.61 22.99
N ALA A 429 -20.57 -9.15 23.25
CA ALA A 429 -21.71 -10.02 23.48
C ALA A 429 -22.12 -10.78 22.20
N TYR A 430 -22.04 -10.13 21.05
CA TYR A 430 -22.28 -10.79 19.76
C TYR A 430 -21.25 -11.90 19.48
N VAL A 431 -19.96 -11.62 19.70
CA VAL A 431 -18.89 -12.60 19.50
C VAL A 431 -19.03 -13.79 20.46
N GLN A 432 -19.44 -13.55 21.71
CA GLN A 432 -19.78 -14.62 22.65
C GLN A 432 -20.88 -15.53 22.07
N HIS A 433 -21.97 -14.93 21.58
CA HIS A 433 -23.06 -15.68 20.94
C HIS A 433 -22.58 -16.50 19.74
N LEU A 434 -21.76 -15.90 18.87
CA LEU A 434 -21.23 -16.58 17.69
C LEU A 434 -20.36 -17.80 18.08
N TYR A 435 -19.48 -17.65 19.07
CA TYR A 435 -18.67 -18.77 19.56
C TYR A 435 -19.52 -19.87 20.19
N GLU A 436 -20.56 -19.53 20.96
CA GLU A 436 -21.51 -20.52 21.47
C GLU A 436 -22.19 -21.30 20.34
N ARG A 437 -22.58 -20.59 19.28
CA ARG A 437 -23.24 -21.17 18.10
C ARG A 437 -22.36 -22.18 17.36
N VAL A 438 -21.06 -21.94 17.27
CA VAL A 438 -20.09 -22.86 16.66
C VAL A 438 -19.43 -23.81 17.67
N ASN A 439 -19.98 -23.92 18.88
CA ASN A 439 -19.46 -24.76 19.96
C ASN A 439 -17.95 -24.50 20.25
N TYR A 440 -17.57 -23.22 20.25
CA TYR A 440 -16.22 -22.74 20.50
C TYR A 440 -15.14 -23.37 19.60
N ASP A 441 -15.47 -23.64 18.34
CA ASP A 441 -14.51 -24.15 17.37
C ASP A 441 -13.30 -23.19 17.24
N PRO A 442 -12.08 -23.64 17.54
CA PRO A 442 -10.89 -22.79 17.52
C PRO A 442 -10.47 -22.35 16.12
N ARG A 443 -11.06 -22.92 15.06
CA ARG A 443 -10.84 -22.51 13.67
C ARG A 443 -11.52 -21.18 13.34
N LEU A 444 -12.51 -20.74 14.12
CA LEU A 444 -13.07 -19.39 14.01
C LEU A 444 -12.18 -18.41 14.77
N VAL A 445 -11.57 -17.47 14.05
CA VAL A 445 -10.75 -16.42 14.63
C VAL A 445 -11.41 -15.07 14.39
N VAL A 446 -11.84 -14.43 15.48
CA VAL A 446 -12.46 -13.11 15.44
C VAL A 446 -11.47 -12.03 15.86
N MET A 447 -11.44 -10.94 15.09
CA MET A 447 -10.58 -9.79 15.33
C MET A 447 -11.34 -8.47 15.13
N THR A 448 -10.85 -7.38 15.76
CA THR A 448 -11.43 -6.03 15.61
C THR A 448 -10.34 -4.99 15.50
N SER A 449 -10.55 -3.97 14.66
CA SER A 449 -9.61 -2.84 14.50
C SER A 449 -10.31 -1.52 14.20
N PRO A 450 -9.68 -0.38 14.50
CA PRO A 450 -10.25 0.91 14.12
C PRO A 450 -9.99 1.26 12.65
N MET A 451 -10.90 2.07 12.09
CA MET A 451 -10.64 2.87 10.88
C MET A 451 -9.56 3.93 11.20
N ALA A 452 -8.29 3.53 11.09
CA ALA A 452 -7.14 4.35 11.44
C ALA A 452 -5.93 4.00 10.55
N PRO A 453 -4.99 4.94 10.32
CA PRO A 453 -5.02 6.32 10.79
C PRO A 453 -5.94 7.22 9.96
N PHE A 454 -6.44 6.79 8.81
CA PHE A 454 -7.17 7.67 7.90
C PHE A 454 -8.44 7.02 7.39
N LEU A 455 -9.49 7.82 7.26
CA LEU A 455 -10.53 7.57 6.29
C LEU A 455 -9.88 7.57 4.90
N ASP A 456 -10.03 6.47 4.14
CA ASP A 456 -9.30 6.31 2.87
C ASP A 456 -9.58 7.47 1.93
N VAL A 457 -8.51 8.07 1.42
CA VAL A 457 -8.59 9.13 0.44
C VAL A 457 -9.21 8.62 -0.85
N GLY A 458 -10.08 9.44 -1.46
CA GLY A 458 -10.83 9.08 -2.67
C GLY A 458 -11.97 8.07 -2.45
N SER A 459 -12.22 7.63 -1.21
CA SER A 459 -13.43 6.88 -0.87
C SER A 459 -14.68 7.78 -0.96
N ILE A 460 -15.86 7.15 -1.01
CA ILE A 460 -17.14 7.86 -1.09
C ILE A 460 -17.30 8.80 0.12
N ALA A 461 -16.97 8.28 1.31
CA ALA A 461 -17.04 9.02 2.56
C ALA A 461 -16.00 10.14 2.63
N PHE A 462 -14.79 9.97 2.10
CA PHE A 462 -13.81 11.06 2.08
C PHE A 462 -14.22 12.20 1.13
N ASP A 463 -14.78 11.86 -0.02
CA ASP A 463 -15.28 12.85 -0.98
C ASP A 463 -16.60 13.50 -0.50
N ASN A 464 -17.40 12.81 0.32
CA ASN A 464 -18.72 13.26 0.78
C ASN A 464 -18.90 13.10 2.32
N PRO A 465 -18.02 13.68 3.15
CA PRO A 465 -17.90 13.32 4.56
C PRO A 465 -19.17 13.56 5.37
N GLU A 466 -19.84 14.69 5.16
CA GLU A 466 -21.07 15.05 5.89
C GLU A 466 -22.22 14.06 5.66
N GLN A 467 -22.30 13.44 4.46
CA GLN A 467 -23.36 12.47 4.14
C GLN A 467 -23.19 11.16 4.93
N PHE A 468 -21.97 10.84 5.34
CA PHE A 468 -21.63 9.63 6.11
C PHE A 468 -21.39 9.93 7.59
N GLY A 469 -21.64 11.16 8.03
CA GLY A 469 -21.49 11.58 9.42
C GLY A 469 -20.04 11.81 9.83
N TYR A 470 -19.21 12.30 8.92
CA TYR A 470 -17.81 12.66 9.18
C TYR A 470 -17.56 14.16 9.01
N LYS A 471 -16.63 14.69 9.81
CA LYS A 471 -15.94 15.97 9.59
C LYS A 471 -14.47 15.67 9.34
N LEU A 472 -13.89 16.16 8.25
CA LEU A 472 -12.46 15.93 7.97
C LEU A 472 -11.56 16.85 8.80
N ARG A 473 -10.42 16.30 9.25
CA ARG A 473 -9.28 16.97 9.89
C ARG A 473 -8.04 17.05 8.99
N ALA A 474 -8.09 16.43 7.80
CA ALA A 474 -7.18 16.69 6.70
C ALA A 474 -7.89 16.41 5.37
N ARG A 475 -7.61 17.22 4.35
CA ARG A 475 -8.14 17.03 2.99
C ARG A 475 -7.02 17.03 1.95
N THR A 476 -6.10 17.99 2.02
CA THR A 476 -4.96 18.09 1.09
C THR A 476 -3.85 17.11 1.45
N PHE A 477 -2.94 16.85 0.51
CA PHE A 477 -1.79 15.98 0.78
C PHE A 477 -0.91 16.53 1.93
N GLU A 478 -0.63 17.83 1.93
CA GLU A 478 0.24 18.45 2.94
C GLU A 478 -0.40 18.43 4.34
N GLU A 479 -1.73 18.52 4.45
CA GLU A 479 -2.44 18.35 5.72
C GLU A 479 -2.25 16.92 6.24
N HIS A 480 -2.46 15.88 5.42
CA HIS A 480 -2.22 14.48 5.82
C HIS A 480 -0.75 14.27 6.23
N ARG A 481 0.19 14.80 5.43
CA ARG A 481 1.63 14.71 5.68
C ARG A 481 2.03 15.27 7.05
N LYS A 482 1.48 16.44 7.42
CA LYS A 482 1.75 17.07 8.72
C LYS A 482 1.10 16.31 9.87
N ARG A 483 -0.03 15.64 9.68
CA ARG A 483 -0.66 14.84 10.75
C ARG A 483 0.14 13.61 11.14
N MET A 484 0.91 13.02 10.23
CA MET A 484 1.70 11.79 10.50
C MET A 484 2.75 11.92 11.60
N ILE A 485 3.10 13.14 12.02
CA ILE A 485 4.05 13.39 13.13
C ILE A 485 3.36 13.66 14.47
N LEU A 486 2.03 13.61 14.51
CA LEU A 486 1.26 13.76 15.74
C LEU A 486 1.48 12.57 16.67
N PRO A 487 1.35 12.77 17.99
CA PRO A 487 1.97 11.89 18.99
C PRO A 487 1.23 10.57 19.22
N SER A 488 0.02 10.39 18.67
CA SER A 488 -0.66 9.09 18.69
C SER A 488 -1.68 8.96 17.58
N TRP A 489 -2.11 7.72 17.31
CA TRP A 489 -3.12 7.44 16.28
C TRP A 489 -4.42 8.24 16.46
N LYS A 490 -4.89 8.44 17.71
CA LYS A 490 -6.01 9.33 18.05
C LYS A 490 -5.85 10.73 17.43
N HIS A 491 -4.65 11.29 17.51
CA HIS A 491 -4.35 12.62 16.99
C HIS A 491 -4.09 12.62 15.49
N ILE A 492 -3.47 11.55 14.97
CA ILE A 492 -3.16 11.40 13.55
C ILE A 492 -4.46 11.34 12.71
N MET A 493 -5.56 10.77 13.24
CA MET A 493 -6.83 10.64 12.54
C MET A 493 -7.20 11.85 11.66
N ASN A 494 -7.51 11.61 10.38
CA ASN A 494 -7.92 12.66 9.43
C ASN A 494 -9.42 12.98 9.48
N TYR A 495 -10.16 12.48 10.47
CA TYR A 495 -11.59 12.70 10.58
C TYR A 495 -12.07 12.74 12.04
N GLU A 496 -13.27 13.24 12.21
CA GLU A 496 -14.11 13.15 13.40
C GLU A 496 -15.46 12.53 12.99
N SER A 497 -16.02 11.67 13.82
CA SER A 497 -17.36 11.12 13.61
C SER A 497 -18.39 11.91 14.41
N VAL A 498 -19.58 12.10 13.86
CA VAL A 498 -20.72 12.69 14.60
C VAL A 498 -21.37 11.69 15.57
N TYR A 499 -21.03 10.40 15.45
CA TYR A 499 -21.63 9.31 16.22
C TYR A 499 -20.82 8.91 17.45
N MET A 500 -19.51 9.20 17.45
CA MET A 500 -18.63 9.03 18.60
C MET A 500 -17.42 9.97 18.48
N SER A 501 -17.01 10.54 19.60
CA SER A 501 -15.78 11.34 19.70
C SER A 501 -14.53 10.45 19.51
N ALA A 502 -13.38 11.08 19.26
CA ALA A 502 -12.11 10.38 19.15
C ALA A 502 -11.75 9.60 20.43
N ASP A 503 -12.07 10.15 21.61
CA ASP A 503 -11.89 9.48 22.90
C ASP A 503 -12.77 8.24 23.03
N GLU A 504 -14.06 8.39 22.74
CA GLU A 504 -15.00 7.27 22.76
C GLU A 504 -14.60 6.17 21.77
N MET A 505 -14.09 6.54 20.59
CA MET A 505 -13.60 5.59 19.60
C MET A 505 -12.40 4.79 20.11
N VAL A 506 -11.41 5.45 20.72
CA VAL A 506 -10.24 4.80 21.34
C VAL A 506 -10.68 3.83 22.43
N ASP A 507 -11.51 4.31 23.36
CA ASP A 507 -11.95 3.51 24.51
C ASP A 507 -12.79 2.30 24.07
N ALA A 508 -13.79 2.52 23.22
CA ALA A 508 -14.67 1.46 22.74
C ALA A 508 -13.92 0.41 21.93
N THR A 509 -12.93 0.81 21.11
CA THR A 509 -12.06 -0.13 20.37
C THR A 509 -11.30 -1.05 21.32
N TYR A 510 -10.67 -0.47 22.36
CA TYR A 510 -9.95 -1.26 23.36
C TYR A 510 -10.88 -2.13 24.21
N ASP A 511 -12.10 -1.68 24.51
CA ASP A 511 -13.07 -2.50 25.25
C ASP A 511 -13.55 -3.69 24.43
N ALA A 512 -13.89 -3.49 23.14
CA ALA A 512 -14.23 -4.60 22.25
C ALA A 512 -13.07 -5.60 22.10
N ALA A 513 -11.82 -5.12 21.98
CA ALA A 513 -10.64 -5.97 21.90
C ALA A 513 -10.42 -6.78 23.20
N LEU A 514 -10.62 -6.17 24.37
CA LEU A 514 -10.54 -6.86 25.66
C LEU A 514 -11.58 -7.96 25.78
N ASP A 515 -12.82 -7.69 25.39
CA ASP A 515 -13.90 -8.68 25.43
C ASP A 515 -13.61 -9.86 24.50
N ILE A 516 -13.23 -9.59 23.25
CA ILE A 516 -12.88 -10.63 22.26
C ILE A 516 -11.70 -11.47 22.77
N ASN A 517 -10.64 -10.82 23.29
CA ASN A 517 -9.47 -11.51 23.83
C ASN A 517 -9.81 -12.39 25.05
N ARG A 518 -10.66 -11.89 25.95
CA ARG A 518 -11.14 -12.64 27.12
C ARG A 518 -11.90 -13.89 26.70
N ILE A 519 -12.85 -13.76 25.77
CA ILE A 519 -13.64 -14.89 25.24
C ILE A 519 -12.71 -15.94 24.63
N LYS A 520 -11.76 -15.54 23.79
CA LYS A 520 -10.79 -16.47 23.19
C LYS A 520 -9.94 -17.19 24.24
N GLY A 521 -9.51 -16.49 25.29
CA GLY A 521 -8.68 -17.05 26.36
C GLY A 521 -9.45 -18.01 27.29
N GLU A 522 -10.69 -17.68 27.67
CA GLU A 522 -11.53 -18.50 28.56
C GLU A 522 -11.91 -19.85 27.93
N HIS A 523 -11.99 -19.90 26.59
CA HIS A 523 -12.43 -21.07 25.84
C HIS A 523 -11.32 -21.81 25.10
N GLY A 524 -10.04 -21.46 25.35
CA GLY A 524 -8.89 -22.17 24.79
C GLY A 524 -8.68 -22.01 23.28
N ILE A 525 -9.33 -21.01 22.67
CA ILE A 525 -9.12 -20.60 21.27
C ILE A 525 -7.76 -19.90 21.13
N LEU A 526 -7.40 -19.10 22.13
CA LEU A 526 -6.10 -18.45 22.24
C LEU A 526 -5.32 -19.04 23.43
N ASP A 527 -4.01 -19.22 23.26
CA ASP A 527 -3.13 -19.63 24.36
C ASP A 527 -3.28 -18.69 25.56
N ALA A 528 -3.37 -19.24 26.77
CA ALA A 528 -3.64 -18.46 27.98
C ALA A 528 -2.56 -17.41 28.28
N GLY A 529 -1.30 -17.71 27.97
CA GLY A 529 -0.19 -16.76 28.10
C GLY A 529 -0.29 -15.63 27.08
N MET A 530 -0.65 -15.96 25.83
CA MET A 530 -0.90 -14.98 24.78
C MET A 530 -2.09 -14.08 25.12
N ALA A 531 -3.21 -14.64 25.58
CA ALA A 531 -4.38 -13.89 26.01
C ALA A 531 -4.06 -12.94 27.17
N ALA A 532 -3.32 -13.40 28.18
CA ALA A 532 -2.88 -12.55 29.30
C ALA A 532 -1.93 -11.43 28.83
N GLY A 533 -1.05 -11.72 27.86
CA GLY A 533 -0.15 -10.74 27.27
C GLY A 533 -0.89 -9.63 26.51
N VAL A 534 -1.88 -10.00 25.69
CA VAL A 534 -2.75 -9.05 24.98
C VAL A 534 -3.55 -8.19 25.96
N ASP A 535 -4.21 -8.77 26.96
CA ASP A 535 -4.96 -8.01 27.99
C ASP A 535 -4.06 -6.96 28.69
N ALA A 536 -2.86 -7.38 29.11
CA ALA A 536 -1.90 -6.49 29.75
C ALA A 536 -1.45 -5.35 28.82
N ARG A 537 -1.20 -5.63 27.53
CA ARG A 537 -0.82 -4.60 26.54
C ARG A 537 -1.95 -3.61 26.28
N ILE A 538 -3.20 -4.06 26.13
CA ILE A 538 -4.35 -3.16 25.91
C ILE A 538 -4.51 -2.21 27.11
N ARG A 539 -4.45 -2.74 28.34
CA ARG A 539 -4.58 -1.92 29.56
C ARG A 539 -3.45 -0.89 29.68
N GLN A 540 -2.21 -1.31 29.41
CA GLN A 540 -1.06 -0.41 29.39
C GLN A 540 -1.19 0.65 28.29
N ALA A 541 -1.66 0.27 27.10
CA ALA A 541 -1.89 1.20 26.00
C ALA A 541 -2.94 2.26 26.38
N ARG A 542 -4.04 1.87 27.02
CA ARG A 542 -5.05 2.82 27.52
C ARG A 542 -4.45 3.79 28.55
N GLU A 543 -3.69 3.28 29.52
CA GLU A 543 -3.02 4.12 30.53
C GLU A 543 -2.04 5.10 29.88
N GLN A 544 -1.24 4.63 28.92
CA GLN A 544 -0.27 5.49 28.23
C GLN A 544 -0.92 6.53 27.32
N MET A 545 -2.06 6.23 26.69
CA MET A 545 -2.85 7.23 25.96
C MET A 545 -3.34 8.34 26.90
N ASN A 546 -3.84 8.00 28.09
CA ASN A 546 -4.27 9.00 29.07
C ASN A 546 -3.09 9.84 29.60
N ARG A 547 -1.94 9.20 29.84
CA ARG A 547 -0.72 9.89 30.25
C ARG A 547 -0.19 10.80 29.16
N LEU A 548 -0.26 10.37 27.90
CA LEU A 548 0.08 11.19 26.75
C LEU A 548 -0.78 12.46 26.73
N ASP A 549 -2.09 12.33 26.86
CA ASP A 549 -3.01 13.47 26.84
C ASP A 549 -2.75 14.44 28.01
N ASP A 550 -2.51 13.93 29.22
CA ASP A 550 -2.11 14.76 30.36
C ASP A 550 -0.80 15.51 30.08
N VAL A 551 0.19 14.81 29.53
CA VAL A 551 1.47 15.40 29.14
C VAL A 551 1.27 16.48 28.07
N LEU A 552 0.38 16.28 27.10
CA LEU A 552 0.10 17.24 26.03
C LEU A 552 -0.61 18.49 26.56
N TYR A 553 -1.74 18.31 27.25
CA TYR A 553 -2.66 19.39 27.61
C TYR A 553 -2.31 20.10 28.93
N ASN A 554 -1.74 19.39 29.91
CA ASN A 554 -1.44 19.92 31.24
C ASN A 554 0.06 20.12 31.50
N GLY A 555 0.93 19.58 30.64
CA GLY A 555 2.38 19.71 30.78
C GLY A 555 2.89 21.13 30.56
N THR A 556 4.06 21.44 31.14
CA THR A 556 4.76 22.72 30.94
C THR A 556 6.05 22.54 30.15
N GLY A 557 6.40 23.55 29.35
CA GLY A 557 7.56 23.51 28.46
C GLY A 557 7.28 22.83 27.12
N ARG A 558 8.34 22.47 26.41
CA ARG A 558 8.28 21.95 25.05
C ARG A 558 7.62 20.58 24.95
N ILE A 559 6.79 20.36 23.93
CA ILE A 559 6.09 19.08 23.69
C ILE A 559 7.09 17.96 23.41
N ASP A 560 8.04 18.17 22.50
CA ASP A 560 9.05 17.16 22.09
C ASP A 560 9.82 16.55 23.28
N LYS A 561 10.30 17.39 24.20
CA LYS A 561 11.03 16.97 25.41
C LYS A 561 10.16 16.21 26.39
N ARG A 562 8.88 16.59 26.50
CA ARG A 562 7.93 15.88 27.35
C ARG A 562 7.64 14.49 26.77
N LEU A 563 7.41 14.39 25.46
CA LEU A 563 7.16 13.12 24.76
C LEU A 563 8.39 12.20 24.72
N ALA A 564 9.61 12.75 24.68
CA ALA A 564 10.83 11.96 24.72
C ALA A 564 10.92 11.05 25.97
N GLN A 565 10.29 11.45 27.08
CA GLN A 565 10.25 10.66 28.32
C GLN A 565 9.36 9.43 28.22
N LEU A 566 8.49 9.37 27.21
CA LEU A 566 7.53 8.27 26.98
C LEU A 566 7.98 7.32 25.84
N LYS A 567 9.11 7.60 25.18
CA LYS A 567 9.53 6.92 23.96
C LYS A 567 9.62 5.40 24.09
N GLU A 568 10.37 4.92 25.08
CA GLU A 568 10.61 3.48 25.27
C GLU A 568 9.31 2.72 25.55
N GLU A 569 8.38 3.34 26.29
CA GLU A 569 7.06 2.77 26.59
C GLU A 569 6.18 2.74 25.34
N PHE A 570 6.18 3.80 24.53
CA PHE A 570 5.41 3.87 23.28
C PHE A 570 5.90 2.88 22.22
N GLU A 571 7.21 2.75 22.04
CA GLU A 571 7.80 1.79 21.10
C GLU A 571 7.41 0.35 21.46
N ARG A 572 7.32 0.03 22.76
CA ARG A 572 6.90 -1.29 23.24
C ARG A 572 5.41 -1.57 23.01
N LEU A 573 4.55 -0.56 23.04
CA LEU A 573 3.09 -0.71 23.02
C LEU A 573 2.43 -0.49 21.66
N SER A 574 3.21 -0.10 20.64
CA SER A 574 2.69 0.26 19.31
C SER A 574 2.48 -0.93 18.37
N GLU A 575 2.78 -2.17 18.77
CA GLU A 575 2.57 -3.37 17.95
C GLU A 575 1.92 -4.48 18.79
N SER A 576 1.01 -5.24 18.18
CA SER A 576 0.22 -6.29 18.85
C SER A 576 -0.63 -5.71 19.99
N THR A 577 -1.23 -4.54 19.79
CA THR A 577 -2.02 -3.83 20.80
C THR A 577 -3.37 -4.50 21.01
N VAL A 578 -4.20 -4.64 19.96
CA VAL A 578 -5.58 -5.18 20.06
C VAL A 578 -5.68 -6.68 19.81
N ALA A 579 -4.68 -7.26 19.15
CA ALA A 579 -4.54 -8.69 18.92
C ALA A 579 -3.05 -9.04 18.82
N GLU A 580 -2.66 -10.27 19.14
CA GLU A 580 -1.30 -10.71 18.86
C GLU A 580 -1.12 -10.89 17.35
N LYS A 581 -0.10 -10.26 16.76
CA LYS A 581 0.10 -10.31 15.30
C LYS A 581 0.25 -11.73 14.75
N SER A 582 0.78 -12.66 15.54
CA SER A 582 0.86 -14.07 15.14
C SER A 582 -0.50 -14.73 14.95
N GLU A 583 -1.58 -14.16 15.51
CA GLU A 583 -2.94 -14.61 15.23
C GLU A 583 -3.27 -14.46 13.74
N LEU A 584 -2.68 -13.51 13.00
CA LEU A 584 -2.87 -13.40 11.53
C LEU A 584 -2.22 -14.55 10.74
N ASN A 585 -1.39 -15.38 11.36
CA ASN A 585 -0.63 -16.39 10.64
C ASN A 585 -1.46 -17.65 10.44
N TRP A 586 -1.67 -18.04 9.18
CA TRP A 586 -2.18 -19.37 8.86
C TRP A 586 -1.10 -20.43 9.07
N ALA A 587 -1.52 -21.62 9.48
CA ALA A 587 -0.61 -22.74 9.68
C ALA A 587 0.06 -23.15 8.36
N PHE A 588 1.33 -23.54 8.43
CA PHE A 588 2.06 -24.08 7.28
C PHE A 588 3.24 -24.96 7.73
N ASP A 589 3.65 -25.89 6.87
CA ASP A 589 4.74 -26.82 7.13
C ASP A 589 5.94 -26.62 6.21
N VAL A 590 7.15 -26.75 6.76
CA VAL A 590 8.40 -26.76 5.99
C VAL A 590 8.78 -28.20 5.62
N LYS A 591 8.84 -28.49 4.31
CA LYS A 591 9.19 -29.80 3.76
C LYS A 591 10.61 -29.81 3.17
N PRO A 592 11.32 -30.96 3.15
CA PRO A 592 12.67 -31.06 2.57
C PRO A 592 12.76 -30.65 1.08
N THR A 593 11.68 -30.81 0.33
CA THR A 593 11.56 -30.37 -1.07
C THR A 593 11.80 -28.87 -1.24
N HIS A 594 11.45 -28.05 -0.25
CA HIS A 594 11.63 -26.60 -0.30
C HIS A 594 13.10 -26.21 -0.29
N VAL A 595 13.92 -26.92 0.50
CA VAL A 595 15.38 -26.73 0.51
C VAL A 595 15.97 -27.07 -0.86
N ALA A 596 15.48 -28.13 -1.50
CA ALA A 596 15.91 -28.51 -2.84
C ALA A 596 15.55 -27.45 -3.90
N HIS A 597 14.36 -26.84 -3.82
CA HIS A 597 13.94 -25.76 -4.71
C HIS A 597 14.80 -24.49 -4.55
N LEU A 598 15.08 -24.07 -3.33
CA LEU A 598 15.98 -22.94 -3.06
C LEU A 598 17.41 -23.21 -3.56
N ALA A 599 17.94 -24.42 -3.31
CA ALA A 599 19.24 -24.82 -3.82
C ALA A 599 19.27 -24.82 -5.36
N LYS A 600 18.21 -25.32 -6.02
CA LYS A 600 18.07 -25.26 -7.48
C LYS A 600 18.06 -23.81 -7.98
N LEU A 601 17.29 -22.93 -7.35
CA LEU A 601 17.25 -21.50 -7.70
C LEU A 601 18.66 -20.89 -7.62
N TRP A 602 19.39 -21.13 -6.55
CA TRP A 602 20.75 -20.63 -6.36
C TRP A 602 21.72 -21.19 -7.41
N ILE A 603 21.77 -22.52 -7.57
CA ILE A 603 22.68 -23.23 -8.50
C ILE A 603 22.43 -22.80 -9.95
N THR A 604 21.18 -22.53 -10.32
CA THR A 604 20.83 -22.12 -11.69
C THR A 604 21.05 -20.63 -11.95
N ASN A 605 21.00 -19.78 -10.93
CA ASN A 605 21.07 -18.32 -11.11
C ASN A 605 22.42 -17.71 -10.80
N GLU A 606 23.10 -18.11 -9.72
CA GLU A 606 24.38 -17.49 -9.33
C GLU A 606 25.48 -17.66 -10.39
N PRO A 607 25.76 -18.86 -10.92
CA PRO A 607 26.78 -19.02 -11.95
C PRO A 607 26.45 -18.23 -13.23
N ALA A 608 25.16 -18.17 -13.60
CA ALA A 608 24.69 -17.42 -14.76
C ALA A 608 24.81 -15.90 -14.54
N ASN A 609 24.48 -15.41 -13.36
CA ASN A 609 24.66 -14.01 -12.97
C ASN A 609 26.15 -13.63 -12.97
N PHE A 610 27.00 -14.49 -12.42
CA PHE A 610 28.45 -14.31 -12.43
C PHE A 610 29.01 -14.25 -13.85
N ALA A 611 28.61 -15.18 -14.72
CA ALA A 611 29.01 -15.19 -16.13
C ALA A 611 28.54 -13.93 -16.88
N ALA A 612 27.30 -13.49 -16.64
CA ALA A 612 26.77 -12.24 -17.21
C ALA A 612 27.60 -11.02 -16.76
N ARG A 613 27.91 -10.92 -15.46
CA ARG A 613 28.77 -9.84 -14.92
C ARG A 613 30.17 -9.85 -15.53
N LEU A 614 30.80 -11.01 -15.69
CA LEU A 614 32.11 -11.12 -16.36
C LEU A 614 32.06 -10.65 -17.82
N GLY A 615 30.94 -10.88 -18.50
CA GLY A 615 30.70 -10.42 -19.87
C GLY A 615 30.18 -8.99 -19.99
N GLY A 616 30.05 -8.24 -18.89
CA GLY A 616 29.44 -6.91 -18.88
C GLY A 616 27.97 -6.89 -19.30
N LYS A 617 27.26 -8.01 -19.18
CA LYS A 617 25.85 -8.16 -19.57
C LYS A 617 24.94 -8.11 -18.35
N TRP A 618 23.74 -7.55 -18.53
CA TRP A 618 22.63 -7.72 -17.59
C TRP A 618 21.84 -8.97 -17.94
N ARG A 619 21.60 -9.85 -16.96
CA ARG A 619 20.69 -10.97 -17.11
C ARG A 619 19.38 -10.58 -16.42
N SER A 620 18.25 -10.64 -17.13
CA SER A 620 16.94 -10.24 -16.61
C SER A 620 16.47 -11.08 -15.40
N ALA A 621 15.73 -10.48 -14.46
CA ALA A 621 15.09 -11.15 -13.31
C ALA A 621 13.62 -11.46 -13.59
N ALA A 622 13.15 -11.18 -14.81
CA ALA A 622 11.79 -11.43 -15.20
C ALA A 622 11.36 -12.88 -14.94
N SER A 623 10.04 -13.07 -14.95
CA SER A 623 9.45 -14.40 -14.87
C SER A 623 10.00 -15.31 -15.97
N ASP A 624 10.08 -16.61 -15.69
CA ASP A 624 10.40 -17.61 -16.72
C ASP A 624 9.17 -17.94 -17.60
N PHE A 625 8.00 -17.35 -17.29
CA PHE A 625 6.78 -17.49 -18.07
C PHE A 625 6.57 -16.29 -18.99
N ASP A 626 6.06 -16.60 -20.19
CA ASP A 626 5.53 -15.58 -21.06
C ASP A 626 4.18 -15.09 -20.51
N TYR A 627 4.07 -13.78 -20.38
CA TYR A 627 2.82 -13.07 -20.15
C TYR A 627 2.51 -12.26 -21.40
N PRO A 628 1.22 -12.03 -21.71
CA PRO A 628 0.86 -11.14 -22.81
C PRO A 628 1.42 -9.74 -22.57
N ASP A 629 1.67 -9.01 -23.64
CA ASP A 629 1.94 -7.58 -23.55
C ASP A 629 0.68 -6.86 -23.07
N GLN A 630 0.87 -5.77 -22.32
CA GLN A 630 -0.25 -5.00 -21.82
C GLN A 630 -0.89 -4.24 -22.99
N THR A 631 -2.11 -4.62 -23.34
CA THR A 631 -2.92 -3.87 -24.29
C THR A 631 -3.81 -2.89 -23.54
N ASN A 632 -3.88 -1.65 -24.00
CA ASN A 632 -4.99 -0.79 -23.60
C ASN A 632 -6.28 -1.40 -24.16
N GLY A 633 -7.37 -1.40 -23.40
CA GLY A 633 -8.58 -2.14 -23.77
C GLY A 633 -9.05 -1.86 -25.20
N GLU A 634 -9.34 -2.90 -26.00
CA GLU A 634 -9.81 -2.80 -27.40
C GLU A 634 -11.11 -1.98 -27.54
N LEU A 635 -11.84 -1.79 -26.45
CA LEU A 635 -13.05 -0.96 -26.36
C LEU A 635 -12.79 0.41 -25.72
N SER A 636 -11.57 0.92 -25.88
CA SER A 636 -11.17 2.30 -25.59
C SER A 636 -10.91 3.06 -26.89
N PRO A 637 -11.92 3.44 -27.70
CA PRO A 637 -11.65 4.43 -28.71
C PRO A 637 -11.89 5.80 -28.06
N ALA A 638 -10.90 6.26 -27.27
CA ALA A 638 -10.72 7.71 -27.21
C ALA A 638 -10.32 8.22 -28.61
N PHE A 639 -9.73 7.35 -29.47
CA PHE A 639 -9.24 7.71 -30.80
C PHE A 639 -9.41 6.57 -31.83
N ASN A 640 -9.60 6.94 -33.09
CA ASN A 640 -9.48 6.08 -34.27
C ASN A 640 -8.00 5.70 -34.51
N ALA A 641 -7.74 4.69 -35.35
CA ALA A 641 -6.39 4.24 -35.72
C ALA A 641 -5.52 5.32 -36.42
N ASP A 642 -6.12 6.45 -36.82
CA ASP A 642 -5.44 7.61 -37.39
C ASP A 642 -5.21 8.77 -36.40
N GLY A 643 -5.52 8.57 -35.11
CA GLY A 643 -5.31 9.57 -34.05
C GLY A 643 -6.41 10.63 -33.94
N THR A 644 -7.58 10.46 -34.58
CA THR A 644 -8.73 11.36 -34.41
C THR A 644 -9.71 10.88 -33.34
N PRO A 645 -10.38 11.77 -32.56
CA PRO A 645 -11.36 11.34 -31.56
C PRO A 645 -12.53 10.55 -32.18
N ASN A 646 -12.91 9.42 -31.60
CA ASN A 646 -14.03 8.61 -32.11
C ASN A 646 -15.38 9.18 -31.66
N THR A 647 -15.83 10.27 -32.29
CA THR A 647 -17.19 10.80 -32.12
C THR A 647 -18.05 10.32 -33.28
N SER A 648 -18.97 9.39 -33.01
CA SER A 648 -19.96 8.97 -34.00
C SER A 648 -21.06 10.03 -34.16
N ALA A 649 -20.74 11.14 -34.81
CA ALA A 649 -21.73 12.09 -35.34
C ALA A 649 -21.22 12.69 -36.66
N ARG A 650 -21.63 12.10 -37.79
CA ARG A 650 -21.45 12.72 -39.11
C ARG A 650 -22.45 13.86 -39.27
N GLY A 651 -22.09 15.06 -38.83
CA GLY A 651 -22.74 16.30 -39.26
C GLY A 651 -22.24 16.70 -40.66
N THR A 652 -23.15 16.90 -41.60
CA THR A 652 -22.85 17.32 -42.98
C THR A 652 -22.28 18.74 -43.05
N LYS A 653 -21.48 19.01 -44.10
CA LYS A 653 -20.86 20.31 -44.44
C LYS A 653 -21.89 21.43 -44.71
N ALA A 654 -22.41 22.00 -43.65
CA ALA A 654 -22.94 23.35 -43.53
C ALA A 654 -22.88 23.54 -42.01
N ASP A 655 -21.99 24.34 -41.46
CA ASP A 655 -22.42 25.62 -40.86
C ASP A 655 -21.16 26.38 -40.44
N GLY A 656 -20.44 26.94 -41.41
CA GLY A 656 -19.21 27.67 -41.11
C GLY A 656 -19.43 28.75 -40.04
N ILE A 657 -18.65 28.70 -38.95
CA ILE A 657 -18.33 29.83 -38.07
C ILE A 657 -16.99 29.55 -37.36
N SER A 658 -16.19 30.60 -37.35
CA SER A 658 -14.91 30.81 -36.70
C SER A 658 -15.08 31.86 -35.60
N ASP A 659 -15.47 31.47 -34.39
CA ASP A 659 -15.15 32.16 -33.12
C ASP A 659 -15.82 31.45 -31.93
N GLY A 660 -15.08 31.31 -30.83
CA GLY A 660 -15.44 30.49 -29.68
C GLY A 660 -16.57 31.04 -28.82
N ARG A 661 -17.84 30.88 -29.22
CA ARG A 661 -19.01 31.04 -28.34
C ARG A 661 -20.02 29.91 -28.53
N ALA A 662 -20.51 29.40 -27.40
CA ALA A 662 -21.43 28.29 -27.29
C ALA A 662 -22.77 28.56 -28.00
N ILE A 663 -23.30 27.55 -28.70
CA ILE A 663 -24.70 27.49 -29.11
C ILE A 663 -25.28 26.18 -28.55
N ALA A 664 -26.36 26.31 -27.78
CA ALA A 664 -27.18 25.19 -27.33
C ALA A 664 -28.27 24.92 -28.38
N ASP A 665 -28.53 23.66 -28.70
CA ASP A 665 -29.74 23.26 -29.42
C ASP A 665 -30.90 22.97 -28.45
N GLU A 666 -32.12 22.84 -28.99
CA GLU A 666 -33.37 22.62 -28.24
C GLU A 666 -33.44 21.27 -27.50
N GLN A 667 -32.37 20.45 -27.53
CA GLN A 667 -32.24 19.22 -26.74
C GLN A 667 -31.14 19.28 -25.67
N GLY A 668 -30.47 20.42 -25.49
CA GLY A 668 -29.68 20.71 -24.29
C GLY A 668 -28.35 19.96 -24.16
N VAL A 669 -27.75 19.46 -25.24
CA VAL A 669 -26.43 18.81 -25.17
C VAL A 669 -25.32 19.82 -25.46
N GLN A 670 -24.60 20.26 -24.42
CA GLN A 670 -23.40 21.07 -24.56
C GLN A 670 -22.14 20.20 -24.81
N VAL A 671 -21.50 20.44 -25.97
CA VAL A 671 -20.12 20.01 -26.25
C VAL A 671 -19.17 21.02 -25.60
N ALA A 672 -18.35 20.57 -24.65
CA ALA A 672 -17.45 21.44 -23.89
C ALA A 672 -16.00 21.37 -24.40
N ALA A 673 -15.33 22.51 -24.28
CA ALA A 673 -14.03 22.87 -24.82
C ALA A 673 -12.82 22.35 -24.02
N PHE A 674 -11.65 22.71 -24.54
CA PHE A 674 -10.27 22.53 -24.05
C PHE A 674 -10.15 22.34 -22.52
N GLY A 675 -9.59 21.19 -22.10
CA GLY A 675 -9.27 20.91 -20.70
C GLY A 675 -10.20 19.94 -19.95
N SER A 676 -11.15 19.25 -20.62
CA SER A 676 -12.03 18.26 -19.98
C SER A 676 -11.71 16.82 -20.41
N VAL A 677 -11.47 15.95 -19.41
CA VAL A 677 -11.42 14.49 -19.57
C VAL A 677 -12.85 13.98 -19.33
N VAL A 678 -13.49 13.41 -20.35
CA VAL A 678 -14.46 12.28 -20.33
C VAL A 678 -15.17 12.23 -21.70
N ALA A 679 -15.10 11.07 -22.37
CA ALA A 679 -15.79 10.78 -23.62
C ALA A 679 -17.28 10.38 -23.37
N PRO A 680 -18.22 10.75 -24.26
CA PRO A 680 -19.64 10.38 -24.16
C PRO A 680 -19.93 9.03 -24.84
N GLY A 681 -20.70 8.15 -24.19
CA GLY A 681 -21.33 6.98 -24.82
C GLY A 681 -21.28 5.70 -23.99
N PHE A 682 -22.29 5.48 -23.15
CA PHE A 682 -22.50 4.20 -22.44
C PHE A 682 -23.67 3.44 -23.08
N SER A 683 -23.45 2.16 -23.45
CA SER A 683 -24.52 1.21 -23.76
C SER A 683 -24.50 0.09 -22.73
N ALA A 684 -25.67 -0.47 -22.38
CA ALA A 684 -25.82 -1.57 -21.41
C ALA A 684 -24.96 -2.81 -21.76
N THR A 685 -24.56 -2.94 -23.02
CA THR A 685 -23.64 -3.97 -23.52
C THR A 685 -22.18 -3.82 -23.03
N ASN A 686 -21.80 -2.65 -22.49
CA ASN A 686 -20.43 -2.34 -22.04
C ASN A 686 -20.30 -2.22 -20.51
N THR A 687 -21.37 -2.49 -19.76
CA THR A 687 -21.39 -2.60 -18.30
C THR A 687 -21.59 -4.06 -17.93
N ASN A 688 -20.64 -4.67 -17.22
CA ASN A 688 -20.95 -5.93 -16.55
C ASN A 688 -21.94 -5.65 -15.40
N SER A 689 -22.68 -6.66 -14.95
CA SER A 689 -23.63 -6.55 -13.85
C SER A 689 -22.98 -5.88 -12.61
N ALA A 690 -21.71 -6.17 -12.34
CA ALA A 690 -20.89 -5.61 -11.26
C ALA A 690 -20.76 -4.07 -11.22
N PHE A 691 -21.00 -3.35 -12.32
CA PHE A 691 -20.95 -1.87 -12.37
C PHE A 691 -22.33 -1.25 -12.60
N ASP A 692 -23.39 -2.06 -12.56
CA ASP A 692 -24.75 -1.56 -12.57
C ASP A 692 -25.02 -0.76 -11.30
N ALA A 693 -25.59 0.44 -11.47
CA ALA A 693 -26.06 1.27 -10.37
C ALA A 693 -27.08 0.55 -9.49
N SER A 694 -27.75 -0.49 -10.01
CA SER A 694 -28.67 -1.35 -9.26
C SER A 694 -27.99 -2.28 -8.23
N ILE A 695 -26.70 -2.62 -8.41
CA ILE A 695 -25.92 -3.44 -7.44
C ILE A 695 -25.38 -2.60 -6.29
N ALA A 696 -25.31 -1.28 -6.47
CA ALA A 696 -25.14 -0.36 -5.36
C ALA A 696 -26.48 -0.27 -4.60
N ASN A 697 -26.72 -1.16 -3.64
CA ASN A 697 -27.81 -1.10 -2.66
C ASN A 697 -27.79 0.16 -1.76
N LEU A 698 -27.16 1.25 -2.21
CA LEU A 698 -27.46 2.59 -1.77
C LEU A 698 -28.74 3.00 -2.53
N LYS A 699 -29.90 2.97 -1.85
CA LYS A 699 -31.15 3.60 -2.33
C LYS A 699 -30.76 4.83 -3.13
N ALA A 700 -31.14 4.87 -4.41
CA ALA A 700 -30.90 5.96 -5.35
C ALA A 700 -31.26 7.32 -4.73
N GLY A 701 -30.33 7.83 -3.93
CA GLY A 701 -30.39 9.06 -3.20
C GLY A 701 -29.27 9.89 -3.77
N ARG A 702 -29.49 10.39 -4.99
CA ARG A 702 -28.70 11.46 -5.60
C ARG A 702 -27.17 11.26 -5.60
N ALA A 703 -26.68 10.03 -5.77
CA ALA A 703 -25.30 9.80 -6.18
C ALA A 703 -25.13 10.21 -7.66
N GLY A 704 -25.02 11.52 -7.89
CA GLY A 704 -24.45 12.16 -9.08
C GLY A 704 -24.87 11.61 -10.44
N THR A 705 -26.11 11.85 -10.89
CA THR A 705 -26.47 11.76 -12.32
C THR A 705 -25.84 12.87 -13.17
N ALA A 706 -25.00 13.71 -12.59
CA ALA A 706 -24.18 14.68 -13.29
C ALA A 706 -22.71 14.28 -13.16
N VAL A 707 -22.25 13.28 -13.92
CA VAL A 707 -20.83 12.85 -13.92
C VAL A 707 -19.88 14.01 -14.27
N LYS A 708 -20.35 15.00 -15.05
CA LYS A 708 -19.63 16.25 -15.32
C LYS A 708 -19.57 17.20 -14.10
N GLU A 709 -20.67 17.37 -13.36
CA GLU A 709 -20.68 18.24 -12.18
C GLU A 709 -20.00 17.56 -10.99
N GLY A 710 -20.11 16.23 -10.87
CA GLY A 710 -19.51 15.44 -9.79
C GLY A 710 -17.99 15.42 -9.79
N ALA A 711 -17.33 15.22 -10.94
CA ALA A 711 -15.86 15.22 -10.98
C ALA A 711 -15.26 16.62 -10.74
N ALA A 712 -15.91 17.68 -11.26
CA ALA A 712 -15.51 19.05 -11.00
C ALA A 712 -15.78 19.46 -9.53
N ALA A 713 -16.92 19.06 -8.96
CA ALA A 713 -17.26 19.29 -7.56
C ALA A 713 -16.37 18.49 -6.60
N ILE A 714 -16.02 17.25 -6.93
CA ILE A 714 -15.04 16.45 -6.16
C ILE A 714 -13.70 17.18 -6.15
N ARG A 715 -13.23 17.72 -7.28
CA ARG A 715 -11.99 18.49 -7.35
C ARG A 715 -12.07 19.80 -6.56
N GLU A 716 -13.16 20.56 -6.69
CA GLU A 716 -13.36 21.80 -5.94
C GLU A 716 -13.40 21.54 -4.43
N GLU A 717 -14.13 20.49 -4.01
CA GLU A 717 -14.20 20.08 -2.62
C GLU A 717 -12.83 19.57 -2.13
N GLN A 718 -12.08 18.79 -2.93
CA GLN A 718 -10.71 18.34 -2.64
C GLN A 718 -9.71 19.47 -2.39
N LEU A 719 -9.91 20.64 -3.01
CA LEU A 719 -9.08 21.82 -2.84
C LEU A 719 -9.39 22.61 -1.54
N ARG A 720 -10.48 22.27 -0.83
CA ARG A 720 -10.88 22.95 0.40
C ARG A 720 -9.97 22.55 1.56
N THR A 721 -9.28 23.51 2.16
CA THR A 721 -8.50 23.27 3.38
C THR A 721 -9.40 23.06 4.58
N VAL A 722 -8.96 22.24 5.53
CA VAL A 722 -9.64 22.08 6.82
C VAL A 722 -9.21 23.17 7.82
N GLU A 723 -9.94 23.29 8.93
CA GLU A 723 -9.52 24.17 10.03
C GLU A 723 -8.17 23.72 10.61
N PRO A 724 -7.26 24.66 10.93
CA PRO A 724 -5.96 24.31 11.50
C PRO A 724 -6.08 23.57 12.84
N ASP A 725 -5.25 22.54 13.02
CA ASP A 725 -5.18 21.77 14.26
C ASP A 725 -4.26 22.49 15.26
N PRO A 726 -4.76 22.99 16.40
CA PRO A 726 -3.96 23.80 17.32
C PRO A 726 -2.74 23.04 17.90
N LEU A 727 -2.86 21.73 18.11
CA LEU A 727 -1.75 20.91 18.60
C LEU A 727 -0.66 20.82 17.53
N LEU A 728 -1.06 20.58 16.29
CA LEU A 728 -0.13 20.54 15.16
C LEU A 728 0.57 21.88 14.94
N GLU A 729 -0.17 22.99 15.02
CA GLU A 729 0.40 24.34 14.90
C GLU A 729 1.43 24.62 16.00
N GLN A 730 1.12 24.25 17.25
CA GLN A 730 2.05 24.39 18.36
C GLN A 730 3.33 23.56 18.13
N MET A 731 3.19 22.28 17.75
CA MET A 731 4.34 21.40 17.51
C MET A 731 5.23 21.92 16.37
N ILE A 732 4.64 22.37 15.26
CA ILE A 732 5.38 22.95 14.13
C ILE A 732 6.08 24.26 14.53
N ALA A 733 5.42 25.13 15.29
CA ALA A 733 6.01 26.37 15.77
C ALA A 733 7.20 26.11 16.69
N GLU A 734 7.06 25.13 17.59
CA GLU A 734 8.15 24.65 18.43
C GLU A 734 9.32 24.10 17.59
N GLU A 735 9.10 23.21 16.62
CA GLU A 735 10.17 22.67 15.76
C GLU A 735 10.95 23.79 15.04
N LYS A 736 10.24 24.75 14.42
CA LYS A 736 10.88 25.89 13.71
C LYS A 736 11.72 26.77 14.63
N ASP A 737 11.25 27.05 15.84
CA ASP A 737 12.00 27.82 16.84
C ASP A 737 13.30 27.13 17.24
N PHE A 738 13.35 25.80 17.21
CA PHE A 738 14.55 25.02 17.52
C PHE A 738 15.53 25.02 16.35
N GLU A 739 15.05 24.77 15.14
CA GLU A 739 15.86 24.81 13.92
C GLU A 739 16.52 26.18 13.74
N GLY A 740 15.75 27.28 13.87
CA GLY A 740 16.27 28.64 13.77
C GLY A 740 17.31 28.99 14.85
N LYS A 741 17.20 28.43 16.05
CA LYS A 741 18.23 28.58 17.11
C LYS A 741 19.47 27.72 16.85
N SER A 742 19.31 26.56 16.22
CA SER A 742 20.42 25.70 15.80
C SER A 742 21.23 26.34 14.66
N GLU A 743 20.56 26.94 13.67
CA GLU A 743 21.19 27.69 12.59
C GLU A 743 21.88 28.98 13.09
N GLN A 744 21.30 29.66 14.09
CA GLN A 744 21.98 30.78 14.76
C GLN A 744 23.22 30.36 15.55
N THR A 745 23.19 29.20 16.22
CA THR A 745 24.38 28.70 16.93
C THR A 745 25.47 28.17 16.00
N HIS A 746 25.11 27.67 14.81
CA HIS A 746 26.06 27.38 13.74
C HIS A 746 26.63 28.66 13.10
N SER A 747 25.82 29.68 12.83
CA SER A 747 26.31 30.95 12.25
C SER A 747 27.17 31.79 13.23
N VAL A 748 26.92 31.70 14.54
CA VAL A 748 27.77 32.35 15.57
C VAL A 748 29.12 31.63 15.73
N ARG A 749 29.22 30.34 15.42
CA ARG A 749 30.50 29.62 15.37
C ARG A 749 31.30 29.93 14.10
N ASP A 750 30.65 30.23 12.98
CA ASP A 750 31.34 30.62 11.74
C ASP A 750 31.77 32.11 11.71
N ALA A 751 31.18 32.97 12.55
CA ALA A 751 31.49 34.41 12.58
C ALA A 751 32.61 34.82 13.56
N SER A 752 33.22 33.89 14.30
CA SER A 752 34.31 34.22 15.24
C SER A 752 35.48 33.24 15.19
N GLY A 753 36.29 33.38 14.14
CA GLY A 753 37.72 33.13 14.24
C GLY A 753 38.28 32.17 13.19
N LEU A 754 38.69 32.73 12.04
CA LEU A 754 39.81 32.20 11.26
C LEU A 754 40.37 33.31 10.35
N LYS A 755 41.13 34.24 10.96
CA LYS A 755 42.17 34.95 10.22
C LYS A 755 43.39 34.03 10.11
N GLY A 756 43.56 33.46 8.93
CA GLY A 756 44.84 33.09 8.30
C GLY A 756 45.77 32.10 9.02
N ALA A 757 46.06 30.97 8.36
CA ALA A 757 47.42 30.53 8.07
C ALA A 757 47.41 29.18 7.35
N GLY A 758 47.73 29.19 6.06
CA GLY A 758 48.27 28.01 5.39
C GLY A 758 49.64 27.68 5.99
N GLY A 759 49.85 26.45 6.44
CA GLY A 759 51.15 26.02 6.97
C GLY A 759 51.17 24.57 7.46
N ARG A 760 52.25 23.87 7.13
CA ARG A 760 52.56 22.44 7.35
C ARG A 760 52.57 21.94 8.82
N ALA A 761 52.02 22.68 9.78
CA ALA A 761 52.02 22.34 11.21
C ALA A 761 50.86 21.44 11.64
N GLY A 762 49.74 21.40 10.90
CA GLY A 762 48.54 20.63 11.27
C GLY A 762 48.70 19.10 11.24
N ALA A 763 49.77 18.58 10.63
CA ALA A 763 50.00 17.13 10.52
C ALA A 763 50.71 16.52 11.76
N ARG A 764 51.17 17.34 12.72
CA ARG A 764 51.88 16.84 13.91
C ARG A 764 50.98 16.62 15.13
N ASP A 765 49.84 17.32 15.23
CA ASP A 765 48.92 17.17 16.37
C ASP A 765 47.93 16.01 16.23
N ALA A 766 47.60 15.59 15.00
CA ALA A 766 46.77 14.40 14.77
C ALA A 766 47.43 13.09 15.24
N ARG A 767 48.77 13.00 15.23
CA ARG A 767 49.51 11.80 15.72
C ARG A 767 49.68 11.73 17.24
N LYS A 768 49.37 12.78 17.98
CA LYS A 768 49.39 12.77 19.46
C LYS A 768 48.06 12.32 20.07
N LEU A 769 46.95 12.52 19.36
CA LEU A 769 45.61 12.12 19.81
C LEU A 769 45.34 10.61 19.66
N ASP A 770 45.92 9.94 18.67
CA ASP A 770 45.78 8.48 18.51
C ASP A 770 46.53 7.67 19.60
N LYS A 771 47.58 8.22 20.21
CA LYS A 771 48.33 7.52 21.29
C LYS A 771 47.71 7.63 22.68
N LEU A 772 46.61 8.38 22.84
CA LEU A 772 45.89 8.52 24.10
C LEU A 772 44.59 7.70 24.16
N ARG A 773 44.19 7.05 23.05
CA ARG A 773 42.96 6.24 22.97
C ARG A 773 43.15 4.76 23.32
N ASP A 774 44.38 4.25 23.30
CA ASP A 774 44.70 2.83 23.66
C ASP A 774 45.05 2.62 25.15
N ARG A 775 44.63 3.52 26.04
CA ARG A 775 44.71 3.31 27.49
C ARG A 775 43.45 3.78 28.19
N LYS A 776 42.36 3.02 28.02
CA LYS A 776 41.41 2.64 29.08
C LYS A 776 40.34 1.69 28.52
N ASN A 777 40.25 0.53 29.16
CA ASN A 777 39.40 -0.66 28.96
C ASN A 777 39.99 -1.71 28.04
#